data_AF-A0AA35UBU5-F1
#
_entry.id   AF-A0AA35UBU5-F1
#
_cell.length_a   1.000
_cell.length_b   1.000
_cell.length_c   1.000
_cell.angle_alpha   90.00
_cell.angle_beta   90.00
_cell.angle_gamma   90.00
#
_symmetry.space_group_name_H-M   'P 1'
#
loop_
_entity.id
_entity.type
_entity.pdbx_description
1 polymer ?
#
loop_
_entity_poly.entity_id
_entity_poly.type
_entity_poly.pdbx_seq_one_letter_code
_entity_poly.pdbx_strand_id
1 'polypeptide(L)'
;MDGKIRWGILATGSIADTFASDLKHSHYGVLFGVASRSFARAQAFCDTHGGTPSHDYAALLARDDIDAVYIATPHDAHVVWAHRALEAGKATLCEKPLGLNQGEVLSLYGAAARNNVLLVEALMYVMHPRMHLARKLVSDGEIGTVTGFSSGFGFSFPFTPEHRLYNRDRAGGGMLDIGIYPLTAARFLLGEPHALSGEARLAPTGVDAEARAILDYGNFAADLHCAIDTDIAWQISVMGSDGKLVIDQPWHSGPDNQSIVVTKADGSVQEFSTAETRPLYAVEADHVADCLQRGDIASDLVSPEFSINTAYWLDRWRTAGGVTYDADTLGPTGFDANPPVAGRHGIMPMMHMDGVDTPISRLVLGTDNQIDAPTLAAMADTFFEQGGTCFDTAHIYSDGVSEQVLGAWIKARGVRDQIVILGKGAHPPDCTPDAMARQLDESLNRLQTEYIDIYCLHRDNPDIPVEEWVDALHAQVKAGRMRVYGGSNWTSARIDAANAYARASGKQGFALVSNNFSLARMEQPVWDGCLASSTDSFRDWHTKTGIALFPWSAQARGFFLDWEAQPLSASRHGADPTIDEMHRVWGSPENLERRRRALELAARKNVSALQIALAYVLHQPFATAALIGPRTPMQLADSLAACAITLDDDEVNWLDLRASDSKI
;
A
#
# COMPACT_ATOMS: atom_id res chain seq x y z
N MET A 1 -18.22 -26.73 -5.26
CA MET A 1 -19.05 -26.52 -4.06
C MET A 1 -20.49 -26.80 -4.43
N ASP A 2 -21.25 -27.34 -3.50
CA ASP A 2 -22.70 -27.59 -3.47
C ASP A 2 -23.55 -26.30 -3.51
N GLY A 3 -22.97 -25.20 -4.01
CA GLY A 3 -23.60 -23.90 -4.23
C GLY A 3 -23.81 -23.06 -2.97
N LYS A 4 -23.56 -23.59 -1.77
CA LYS A 4 -23.69 -22.86 -0.49
C LYS A 4 -22.32 -22.48 0.08
N ILE A 5 -22.24 -21.31 0.70
CA ILE A 5 -21.07 -20.82 1.47
C ILE A 5 -21.36 -20.98 2.96
N ARG A 6 -20.53 -21.74 3.66
CA ARG A 6 -20.65 -21.99 5.10
C ARG A 6 -19.94 -20.90 5.87
N TRP A 7 -20.73 -20.06 6.55
CA TRP A 7 -20.23 -18.89 7.27
C TRP A 7 -19.89 -19.19 8.72
N GLY A 8 -18.73 -18.71 9.14
CA GLY A 8 -18.35 -18.50 10.54
C GLY A 8 -18.58 -17.04 10.95
N ILE A 9 -19.04 -16.78 12.16
CA ILE A 9 -19.12 -15.41 12.70
C ILE A 9 -18.18 -15.26 13.91
N LEU A 10 -17.29 -14.28 13.86
CA LEU A 10 -16.46 -13.87 14.98
C LEU A 10 -17.11 -12.68 15.69
N ALA A 11 -17.42 -12.88 16.97
CA ALA A 11 -18.14 -12.00 17.88
C ALA A 11 -19.68 -12.09 17.75
N THR A 12 -20.36 -11.65 18.80
CA THR A 12 -21.82 -11.79 18.97
C THR A 12 -22.41 -10.45 19.43
N GLY A 13 -22.05 -9.38 18.71
CA GLY A 13 -22.55 -8.01 18.91
C GLY A 13 -23.84 -7.75 18.12
N SER A 14 -24.36 -6.53 18.19
CA SER A 14 -25.59 -6.16 17.47
C SER A 14 -25.45 -6.29 15.96
N ILE A 15 -24.31 -5.92 15.39
CA ILE A 15 -24.07 -6.02 13.95
C ILE A 15 -24.00 -7.49 13.49
N ALA A 16 -23.39 -8.37 14.29
CA ALA A 16 -23.39 -9.81 14.07
C ALA A 16 -24.81 -10.39 14.08
N ASP A 17 -25.65 -9.92 14.99
CA ASP A 17 -27.07 -10.32 15.08
C ASP A 17 -27.85 -9.91 13.82
N THR A 18 -27.63 -8.69 13.32
CA THR A 18 -28.21 -8.21 12.06
C THR A 18 -27.72 -9.04 10.87
N PHE A 19 -26.40 -9.24 10.73
CA PHE A 19 -25.84 -10.07 9.66
C PHE A 19 -26.40 -11.49 9.67
N ALA A 20 -26.44 -12.15 10.84
CA ALA A 20 -26.97 -13.52 10.96
C ALA A 20 -28.49 -13.61 10.67
N SER A 21 -29.25 -12.57 11.00
CA SER A 21 -30.66 -12.47 10.67
C SER A 21 -30.86 -12.37 9.15
N ASP A 22 -30.11 -11.47 8.52
CA ASP A 22 -30.18 -11.20 7.08
C ASP A 22 -29.61 -12.35 6.25
N LEU A 23 -28.59 -13.07 6.74
CA LEU A 23 -27.99 -14.22 6.06
C LEU A 23 -29.03 -15.31 5.72
N LYS A 24 -30.16 -15.37 6.45
CA LYS A 24 -31.28 -16.29 6.13
C LYS A 24 -31.96 -15.95 4.78
N HIS A 25 -31.77 -14.73 4.28
CA HIS A 25 -32.27 -14.24 2.99
C HIS A 25 -31.23 -14.34 1.86
N SER A 26 -29.99 -14.73 2.16
CA SER A 26 -28.93 -14.92 1.18
C SER A 26 -29.22 -16.13 0.28
N HIS A 27 -28.89 -16.03 -1.01
CA HIS A 27 -29.06 -17.14 -1.93
C HIS A 27 -28.04 -18.25 -1.69
N TYR A 28 -26.84 -17.90 -1.21
CA TYR A 28 -25.72 -18.83 -1.10
C TYR A 28 -25.25 -19.07 0.34
N GLY A 29 -25.40 -18.10 1.24
CA GLY A 29 -24.91 -18.15 2.61
C GLY A 29 -25.72 -19.05 3.53
N VAL A 30 -25.03 -19.74 4.44
CA VAL A 30 -25.62 -20.44 5.58
C VAL A 30 -24.73 -20.28 6.81
N LEU A 31 -25.32 -19.93 7.96
CA LEU A 31 -24.60 -19.85 9.23
C LEU A 31 -24.22 -21.26 9.71
N PHE A 32 -22.92 -21.53 9.88
CA PHE A 32 -22.40 -22.85 10.23
C PHE A 32 -21.64 -22.86 11.56
N GLY A 33 -20.95 -21.77 11.87
CA GLY A 33 -20.18 -21.63 13.11
C GLY A 33 -20.21 -20.24 13.71
N VAL A 34 -20.13 -20.16 15.03
CA VAL A 34 -20.05 -18.87 15.75
C VAL A 34 -19.02 -18.99 16.86
N ALA A 35 -18.25 -17.93 17.07
CA ALA A 35 -17.39 -17.82 18.23
C ALA A 35 -17.55 -16.46 18.90
N SER A 36 -17.27 -16.43 20.20
CA SER A 36 -17.29 -15.23 21.03
C SER A 36 -16.22 -15.37 22.09
N ARG A 37 -15.85 -14.27 22.75
CA ARG A 37 -14.95 -14.32 23.93
C ARG A 37 -15.55 -15.11 25.11
N SER A 38 -16.85 -15.41 25.05
CA SER A 38 -17.54 -16.28 26.00
C SER A 38 -18.30 -17.36 25.24
N PHE A 39 -17.98 -18.62 25.52
CA PHE A 39 -18.70 -19.76 24.94
C PHE A 39 -20.21 -19.68 25.17
N ALA A 40 -20.64 -19.24 26.36
CA ALA A 40 -22.06 -19.09 26.68
C ALA A 40 -22.77 -18.07 25.76
N ARG A 41 -22.07 -16.99 25.37
CA ARG A 41 -22.60 -16.03 24.39
C ARG A 41 -22.66 -16.59 22.99
N ALA A 42 -21.66 -17.37 22.57
CA ALA A 42 -21.69 -18.07 21.28
C ALA A 42 -22.85 -19.07 21.22
N GLN A 43 -23.06 -19.85 22.29
CA GLN A 43 -24.18 -20.78 22.40
C GLN A 43 -25.53 -20.04 22.29
N ALA A 44 -25.76 -18.99 23.08
CA ALA A 44 -27.01 -18.24 23.03
C ALA A 44 -27.28 -17.61 21.64
N PHE A 45 -26.22 -17.19 20.95
CA PHE A 45 -26.32 -16.68 19.59
C PHE A 45 -26.73 -17.79 18.61
N CYS A 46 -26.12 -18.99 18.70
CA CYS A 46 -26.50 -20.15 17.91
C CYS A 46 -27.92 -20.64 18.21
N ASP A 47 -28.37 -20.56 19.46
CA ASP A 47 -29.74 -20.92 19.83
C ASP A 47 -30.78 -20.02 19.12
N THR A 48 -30.39 -18.78 18.79
CA THR A 48 -31.25 -17.80 18.10
C THR A 48 -31.17 -17.93 16.57
N HIS A 49 -29.96 -18.08 16.03
CA HIS A 49 -29.71 -17.95 14.59
C HIS A 49 -29.36 -19.26 13.88
N GLY A 50 -29.02 -20.32 14.62
CA GLY A 50 -28.47 -21.57 14.10
C GLY A 50 -26.94 -21.62 14.13
N GLY A 51 -26.38 -22.69 13.55
CA GLY A 51 -24.94 -22.97 13.56
C GLY A 51 -24.45 -23.66 14.83
N THR A 52 -23.13 -23.88 14.91
CA THR A 52 -22.48 -24.57 16.05
C THR A 52 -21.48 -23.65 16.76
N PRO A 53 -21.57 -23.45 18.08
CA PRO A 53 -20.65 -22.59 18.81
C PRO A 53 -19.26 -23.24 18.92
N SER A 54 -18.23 -22.42 18.77
CA SER A 54 -16.83 -22.79 19.01
C SER A 54 -16.34 -22.15 20.31
N HIS A 55 -15.35 -22.76 20.96
CA HIS A 55 -14.84 -22.31 22.27
C HIS A 55 -14.25 -20.90 22.24
N ASP A 56 -13.52 -20.57 21.18
CA ASP A 56 -12.95 -19.27 20.91
C ASP A 56 -12.82 -19.04 19.40
N TYR A 57 -12.31 -17.87 19.01
CA TYR A 57 -12.14 -17.51 17.60
C TYR A 57 -11.14 -18.41 16.88
N ALA A 58 -10.05 -18.86 17.53
CA ALA A 58 -9.06 -19.73 16.90
C ALA A 58 -9.66 -21.12 16.60
N ALA A 59 -10.46 -21.66 17.53
CA ALA A 59 -11.18 -22.92 17.33
C ALA A 59 -12.18 -22.83 16.17
N LEU A 60 -12.84 -21.68 15.96
CA LEU A 60 -13.71 -21.48 14.79
C LEU A 60 -12.90 -21.44 13.48
N LEU A 61 -11.78 -20.70 13.45
CA LEU A 61 -10.92 -20.58 12.27
C LEU A 61 -10.27 -21.92 11.87
N ALA A 62 -10.02 -22.81 12.84
CA ALA A 62 -9.45 -24.13 12.59
C ALA A 62 -10.43 -25.15 11.98
N ARG A 63 -11.73 -24.84 11.89
CA ARG A 63 -12.72 -25.77 11.36
C ARG A 63 -12.63 -25.90 9.84
N ASP A 64 -12.66 -27.13 9.32
CA ASP A 64 -12.69 -27.44 7.89
C ASP A 64 -14.08 -27.28 7.26
N ASP A 65 -15.11 -27.12 8.09
CA ASP A 65 -16.50 -26.90 7.68
C ASP A 65 -16.92 -25.43 7.54
N ILE A 66 -15.95 -24.51 7.58
CA ILE A 66 -16.15 -23.07 7.39
C ILE A 66 -15.42 -22.61 6.12
N ASP A 67 -16.15 -21.97 5.20
CA ASP A 67 -15.62 -21.46 3.92
C ASP A 67 -15.24 -19.98 4.03
N ALA A 68 -16.09 -19.20 4.69
CA ALA A 68 -15.92 -17.77 4.89
C ALA A 68 -16.22 -17.36 6.33
N VAL A 69 -15.62 -16.27 6.79
CA VAL A 69 -15.88 -15.67 8.10
C VAL A 69 -16.33 -14.22 7.98
N TYR A 70 -17.29 -13.86 8.83
CA TYR A 70 -17.68 -12.49 9.07
C TYR A 70 -17.08 -12.02 10.41
N ILE A 71 -16.23 -11.01 10.36
CA ILE A 71 -15.53 -10.46 11.54
C ILE A 71 -16.28 -9.22 12.01
N ALA A 72 -16.99 -9.36 13.14
CA ALA A 72 -17.82 -8.33 13.76
C ALA A 72 -17.30 -7.91 15.14
N THR A 73 -15.99 -8.00 15.33
CA THR A 73 -15.35 -7.59 16.59
C THR A 73 -15.37 -6.06 16.73
N PRO A 74 -14.99 -5.49 17.88
CA PRO A 74 -14.64 -4.07 17.95
C PRO A 74 -13.49 -3.71 16.99
N HIS A 75 -13.39 -2.42 16.61
CA HIS A 75 -12.44 -1.94 15.60
C HIS A 75 -11.00 -2.33 15.92
N ASP A 76 -10.58 -2.22 17.19
CA ASP A 76 -9.24 -2.55 17.69
C ASP A 76 -8.85 -4.02 17.52
N ALA A 77 -9.81 -4.91 17.24
CA ALA A 77 -9.56 -6.33 17.07
C ALA A 77 -9.68 -6.82 15.61
N HIS A 78 -10.11 -5.97 14.66
CA HIS A 78 -10.31 -6.35 13.26
C HIS A 78 -9.05 -6.95 12.66
N VAL A 79 -7.95 -6.20 12.71
CA VAL A 79 -6.70 -6.50 12.02
C VAL A 79 -6.10 -7.83 12.45
N VAL A 80 -6.02 -8.08 13.76
CA VAL A 80 -5.45 -9.31 14.29
C VAL A 80 -6.27 -10.53 13.87
N TRP A 81 -7.61 -10.45 13.95
CA TRP A 81 -8.46 -11.59 13.61
C TRP A 81 -8.61 -11.79 12.11
N ALA A 82 -8.55 -10.71 11.32
CA ALA A 82 -8.51 -10.78 9.87
C ALA A 82 -7.21 -11.44 9.39
N HIS A 83 -6.03 -11.05 9.90
CA HIS A 83 -4.76 -11.75 9.61
C HIS A 83 -4.85 -13.24 9.90
N ARG A 84 -5.35 -13.63 11.09
CA ARG A 84 -5.50 -15.05 11.47
C ARG A 84 -6.50 -15.80 10.59
N ALA A 85 -7.58 -15.15 10.16
CA ALA A 85 -8.54 -15.76 9.25
C ALA A 85 -7.94 -16.01 7.87
N LEU A 86 -7.18 -15.04 7.33
CA LEU A 86 -6.48 -15.15 6.06
C LEU A 86 -5.40 -16.25 6.11
N GLU A 87 -4.62 -16.33 7.20
CA GLU A 87 -3.65 -17.41 7.42
C GLU A 87 -4.30 -18.79 7.54
N ALA A 88 -5.52 -18.87 8.09
CA ALA A 88 -6.31 -20.09 8.17
C ALA A 88 -7.01 -20.46 6.84
N GLY A 89 -6.77 -19.71 5.76
CA GLY A 89 -7.36 -19.96 4.44
C GLY A 89 -8.85 -19.63 4.36
N LYS A 90 -9.38 -18.78 5.27
CA LYS A 90 -10.80 -18.43 5.32
C LYS A 90 -11.07 -17.14 4.57
N ALA A 91 -11.97 -17.19 3.58
CA ALA A 91 -12.47 -15.97 2.97
C ALA A 91 -13.02 -15.04 4.05
N THR A 92 -12.66 -13.76 4.01
CA THR A 92 -12.89 -12.85 5.12
C THR A 92 -13.70 -11.65 4.65
N LEU A 93 -14.90 -11.50 5.23
CA LEU A 93 -15.67 -10.26 5.21
C LEU A 93 -15.48 -9.59 6.58
N CYS A 94 -14.74 -8.50 6.63
CA CYS A 94 -14.44 -7.81 7.89
C CYS A 94 -15.25 -6.52 7.99
N GLU A 95 -15.85 -6.29 9.16
CA GLU A 95 -16.55 -5.03 9.43
C GLU A 95 -15.66 -3.81 9.20
N LYS A 96 -16.32 -2.71 8.86
CA LYS A 96 -15.66 -1.43 8.70
C LYS A 96 -15.34 -0.77 10.07
N PRO A 97 -14.37 0.17 10.13
CA PRO A 97 -13.30 0.29 9.13
C PRO A 97 -12.46 -0.99 9.16
N LEU A 98 -11.94 -1.42 8.01
CA LEU A 98 -11.15 -2.65 7.90
C LEU A 98 -9.90 -2.63 8.82
N GLY A 99 -9.32 -1.45 8.99
CA GLY A 99 -8.23 -1.15 9.93
C GLY A 99 -8.32 0.29 10.42
N LEU A 100 -7.58 0.61 11.47
CA LEU A 100 -7.60 1.92 12.14
C LEU A 100 -6.78 2.99 11.39
N ASN A 101 -5.85 2.56 10.55
CA ASN A 101 -5.07 3.40 9.64
C ASN A 101 -4.70 2.67 8.35
N GLN A 102 -4.13 3.41 7.39
CA GLN A 102 -3.77 2.88 6.08
C GLN A 102 -2.75 1.73 6.15
N GLY A 103 -1.79 1.79 7.08
CA GLY A 103 -0.79 0.73 7.25
C GLY A 103 -1.42 -0.61 7.63
N GLU A 104 -2.39 -0.60 8.54
CA GLU A 104 -3.13 -1.80 8.91
C GLU A 104 -3.89 -2.40 7.72
N VAL A 105 -4.60 -1.56 6.94
CA VAL A 105 -5.34 -2.02 5.75
C VAL A 105 -4.40 -2.56 4.66
N LEU A 106 -3.26 -1.90 4.42
CA LEU A 106 -2.22 -2.40 3.52
C LEU A 106 -1.73 -3.78 3.95
N SER A 107 -1.47 -3.97 5.25
CA SER A 107 -0.99 -5.25 5.79
C SER A 107 -1.97 -6.40 5.53
N LEU A 108 -3.28 -6.14 5.65
CA LEU A 108 -4.32 -7.15 5.45
C LEU A 108 -4.45 -7.58 3.99
N TYR A 109 -4.44 -6.63 3.05
CA TYR A 109 -4.45 -7.00 1.62
C TYR A 109 -3.15 -7.67 1.18
N GLY A 110 -2.02 -7.33 1.82
CA GLY A 110 -0.77 -8.09 1.66
C GLY A 110 -0.89 -9.53 2.12
N ALA A 111 -1.47 -9.77 3.30
CA ALA A 111 -1.71 -11.12 3.81
C ALA A 111 -2.73 -11.90 2.96
N ALA A 112 -3.78 -11.25 2.47
CA ALA A 112 -4.79 -11.84 1.59
C ALA A 112 -4.16 -12.32 0.27
N ALA A 113 -3.38 -11.45 -0.38
CA ALA A 113 -2.67 -11.80 -1.62
C ALA A 113 -1.66 -12.94 -1.40
N ARG A 114 -0.88 -12.89 -0.30
CA ARG A 114 0.11 -13.92 0.05
C ARG A 114 -0.53 -15.30 0.28
N ASN A 115 -1.68 -15.35 0.94
CA ASN A 115 -2.38 -16.61 1.23
C ASN A 115 -3.33 -17.04 0.09
N ASN A 116 -3.50 -16.22 -0.95
CA ASN A 116 -4.46 -16.42 -2.03
C ASN A 116 -5.90 -16.59 -1.49
N VAL A 117 -6.31 -15.67 -0.60
CA VAL A 117 -7.61 -15.71 0.09
C VAL A 117 -8.38 -14.41 -0.16
N LEU A 118 -9.69 -14.53 -0.35
CA LEU A 118 -10.59 -13.39 -0.51
C LEU A 118 -10.64 -12.54 0.77
N LEU A 119 -10.38 -11.24 0.63
CA LEU A 119 -10.63 -10.22 1.66
C LEU A 119 -11.56 -9.14 1.13
N VAL A 120 -12.60 -8.82 1.91
CA VAL A 120 -13.56 -7.76 1.59
C VAL A 120 -13.82 -6.91 2.85
N GLU A 121 -13.70 -5.59 2.73
CA GLU A 121 -14.22 -4.65 3.73
C GLU A 121 -15.75 -4.55 3.60
N ALA A 122 -16.48 -4.71 4.70
CA ALA A 122 -17.94 -4.73 4.73
C ALA A 122 -18.53 -3.32 4.61
N LEU A 123 -18.54 -2.79 3.39
CA LEU A 123 -19.27 -1.58 3.01
C LEU A 123 -20.59 -1.97 2.35
N MET A 124 -21.46 -2.58 3.15
CA MET A 124 -22.71 -3.21 2.74
C MET A 124 -23.59 -2.35 1.80
N TYR A 125 -23.66 -1.04 2.05
CA TYR A 125 -24.46 -0.11 1.26
C TYR A 125 -23.86 0.19 -0.12
N VAL A 126 -22.53 0.08 -0.25
CA VAL A 126 -21.83 0.22 -1.55
C VAL A 126 -22.12 -0.98 -2.44
N MET A 127 -22.19 -2.18 -1.87
CA MET A 127 -22.50 -3.42 -2.61
C MET A 127 -23.99 -3.53 -2.99
N HIS A 128 -24.84 -2.71 -2.36
CA HIS A 128 -26.26 -2.72 -2.64
C HIS A 128 -26.56 -2.05 -4.01
N PRO A 129 -27.39 -2.66 -4.90
CA PRO A 129 -27.72 -2.15 -6.24
C PRO A 129 -28.12 -0.67 -6.31
N ARG A 130 -28.74 -0.13 -5.24
CA ARG A 130 -29.11 1.29 -5.11
C ARG A 130 -27.92 2.23 -5.34
N MET A 131 -26.74 1.95 -4.77
CA MET A 131 -25.58 2.82 -4.97
C MET A 131 -25.06 2.74 -6.41
N HIS A 132 -25.10 1.57 -7.05
CA HIS A 132 -24.74 1.43 -8.46
C HIS A 132 -25.70 2.18 -9.39
N LEU A 133 -27.00 2.17 -9.10
CA LEU A 133 -27.99 2.98 -9.81
C LEU A 133 -27.71 4.47 -9.63
N ALA A 134 -27.43 4.93 -8.40
CA ALA A 134 -27.07 6.32 -8.15
C ALA A 134 -25.83 6.75 -8.95
N ARG A 135 -24.78 5.93 -8.95
CA ARG A 135 -23.58 6.19 -9.75
C ARG A 135 -23.88 6.27 -11.24
N LYS A 136 -24.74 5.37 -11.74
CA LYS A 136 -25.19 5.37 -13.15
C LYS A 136 -25.95 6.66 -13.50
N LEU A 137 -26.89 7.09 -12.66
CA LEU A 137 -27.65 8.33 -12.90
C LEU A 137 -26.71 9.55 -12.95
N VAL A 138 -25.72 9.62 -12.06
CA VAL A 138 -24.69 10.67 -12.10
C VAL A 138 -23.87 10.58 -13.39
N SER A 139 -23.37 9.40 -13.76
CA SER A 139 -22.53 9.24 -14.96
C SER A 139 -23.27 9.47 -16.27
N ASP A 140 -24.56 9.13 -16.33
CA ASP A 140 -25.42 9.32 -17.51
C ASP A 140 -25.83 10.79 -17.70
N GLY A 141 -25.50 11.68 -16.75
CA GLY A 141 -25.80 13.11 -16.83
C GLY A 141 -27.21 13.48 -16.39
N GLU A 142 -27.88 12.65 -15.58
CA GLU A 142 -29.25 12.94 -15.11
C GLU A 142 -29.37 14.22 -14.29
N ILE A 143 -28.27 14.74 -13.75
CA ILE A 143 -28.20 16.03 -13.03
C ILE A 143 -27.30 17.05 -13.74
N GLY A 144 -26.89 16.78 -14.99
CA GLY A 144 -25.90 17.59 -15.70
C GLY A 144 -24.49 17.42 -15.12
N THR A 145 -23.66 18.45 -15.23
CA THR A 145 -22.29 18.44 -14.67
C THR A 145 -22.35 18.58 -13.15
N VAL A 146 -21.63 17.74 -12.40
CA VAL A 146 -21.56 17.81 -10.94
C VAL A 146 -20.94 19.15 -10.49
N THR A 147 -21.62 19.81 -9.54
CA THR A 147 -21.23 21.11 -8.97
C THR A 147 -21.08 21.08 -7.46
N GLY A 148 -21.38 19.96 -6.81
CA GLY A 148 -21.12 19.76 -5.38
C GLY A 148 -21.69 18.46 -4.84
N PHE A 149 -21.30 18.14 -3.61
CA PHE A 149 -21.79 16.98 -2.88
C PHE A 149 -21.94 17.30 -1.40
N SER A 150 -22.94 16.73 -0.74
CA SER A 150 -22.97 16.71 0.72
C SER A 150 -23.48 15.38 1.25
N SER A 151 -22.91 14.93 2.36
CA SER A 151 -23.44 13.76 3.06
C SER A 151 -23.19 13.80 4.57
N GLY A 152 -24.17 13.31 5.31
CA GLY A 152 -24.20 13.34 6.77
C GLY A 152 -24.53 11.98 7.38
N PHE A 153 -23.90 11.66 8.51
CA PHE A 153 -24.32 10.55 9.38
C PHE A 153 -24.10 10.94 10.84
N GLY A 154 -25.17 11.08 11.61
CA GLY A 154 -25.03 11.22 13.06
C GLY A 154 -26.26 10.86 13.84
N PHE A 155 -26.05 10.57 15.12
CA PHE A 155 -27.07 10.23 16.10
C PHE A 155 -26.64 10.80 17.46
N SER A 156 -27.58 10.97 18.40
CA SER A 156 -27.27 11.39 19.76
C SER A 156 -27.14 10.21 20.73
N PHE A 157 -25.90 9.77 20.99
CA PHE A 157 -25.60 8.77 22.02
C PHE A 157 -25.11 9.46 23.31
N PRO A 158 -25.62 9.10 24.50
CA PRO A 158 -25.19 9.71 25.76
C PRO A 158 -23.70 9.47 26.05
N PHE A 159 -22.99 10.50 26.51
CA PHE A 159 -21.58 10.38 26.88
C PHE A 159 -21.37 9.28 27.93
N THR A 160 -20.70 8.21 27.52
CA THR A 160 -20.41 7.03 28.32
C THR A 160 -18.98 6.60 28.01
N PRO A 161 -17.97 6.99 28.80
CA PRO A 161 -16.56 6.85 28.42
C PRO A 161 -16.10 5.41 28.20
N GLU A 162 -16.73 4.43 28.87
CA GLU A 162 -16.44 3.01 28.71
C GLU A 162 -17.09 2.40 27.47
N HIS A 163 -18.08 3.07 26.88
CA HIS A 163 -18.78 2.59 25.70
C HIS A 163 -17.87 2.68 24.46
N ARG A 164 -18.02 1.72 23.53
CA ARG A 164 -17.14 1.60 22.34
C ARG A 164 -17.03 2.89 21.51
N LEU A 165 -18.07 3.73 21.54
CA LEU A 165 -18.12 4.99 20.79
C LEU A 165 -17.22 6.08 21.38
N TYR A 166 -16.98 6.07 22.70
CA TYR A 166 -16.16 7.08 23.39
C TYR A 166 -14.82 6.51 23.87
N ASN A 167 -14.67 5.19 23.91
CA ASN A 167 -13.45 4.55 24.39
C ASN A 167 -12.33 4.63 23.35
N ARG A 168 -11.28 5.39 23.66
CA ARG A 168 -10.11 5.58 22.80
C ARG A 168 -9.33 4.29 22.54
N ASP A 169 -9.22 3.41 23.53
CA ASP A 169 -8.51 2.13 23.41
C ASP A 169 -9.21 1.16 22.45
N ARG A 170 -10.48 1.44 22.10
CA ARG A 170 -11.27 0.69 21.11
C ARG A 170 -11.43 1.43 19.79
N ALA A 171 -10.66 2.50 19.58
CA ALA A 171 -10.79 3.40 18.44
C ALA A 171 -12.23 3.88 18.22
N GLY A 172 -12.87 4.32 19.31
CA GLY A 172 -14.14 5.04 19.26
C GLY A 172 -14.00 6.41 18.58
N GLY A 173 -15.11 7.08 18.31
CA GLY A 173 -15.17 8.35 17.58
C GLY A 173 -16.07 8.26 16.34
N GLY A 174 -16.52 9.41 15.87
CA GLY A 174 -17.40 9.53 14.71
C GLY A 174 -16.72 9.18 13.39
N MET A 175 -15.49 9.63 13.15
CA MET A 175 -14.81 9.49 11.85
C MET A 175 -14.67 8.03 11.41
N LEU A 176 -14.18 7.16 12.31
CA LEU A 176 -13.99 5.74 12.02
C LEU A 176 -15.31 4.96 12.04
N ASP A 177 -16.23 5.25 12.98
CA ASP A 177 -17.48 4.48 13.13
C ASP A 177 -18.49 4.81 12.03
N ILE A 178 -18.71 6.09 11.75
CA ILE A 178 -19.79 6.59 10.87
C ILE A 178 -19.35 7.61 9.83
N GLY A 179 -18.23 8.32 10.02
CA GLY A 179 -17.67 9.26 9.04
C GLY A 179 -17.12 8.56 7.80
N ILE A 180 -16.76 7.28 7.92
CA ILE A 180 -16.41 6.42 6.79
C ILE A 180 -17.51 6.36 5.72
N TYR A 181 -18.79 6.40 6.10
CA TYR A 181 -19.93 6.31 5.16
C TYR A 181 -20.03 7.53 4.22
N PRO A 182 -20.14 8.78 4.70
CA PRO A 182 -20.18 9.94 3.81
C PRO A 182 -18.90 10.06 2.97
N LEU A 183 -17.73 9.71 3.53
CA LEU A 183 -16.47 9.69 2.79
C LEU A 183 -16.47 8.66 1.64
N THR A 184 -16.85 7.42 1.92
CA THR A 184 -16.90 6.36 0.90
C THR A 184 -18.03 6.58 -0.11
N ALA A 185 -19.14 7.20 0.29
CA ALA A 185 -20.20 7.61 -0.63
C ALA A 185 -19.72 8.67 -1.63
N ALA A 186 -19.00 9.71 -1.15
CA ALA A 186 -18.41 10.73 -2.02
C ALA A 186 -17.45 10.07 -3.01
N ARG A 187 -16.52 9.25 -2.52
CA ARG A 187 -15.51 8.58 -3.37
C ARG A 187 -16.12 7.62 -4.39
N PHE A 188 -17.14 6.87 -4.00
CA PHE A 188 -17.80 5.93 -4.88
C PHE A 188 -18.56 6.62 -6.04
N LEU A 189 -19.15 7.78 -5.78
CA LEU A 189 -19.94 8.53 -6.76
C LEU A 189 -19.10 9.50 -7.60
N LEU A 190 -18.01 10.03 -7.05
CA LEU A 190 -17.25 11.15 -7.62
C LEU A 190 -15.81 10.82 -8.00
N GLY A 191 -15.26 9.69 -7.54
CA GLY A 191 -13.84 9.36 -7.68
C GLY A 191 -12.98 9.88 -6.53
N GLU A 192 -11.66 9.95 -6.70
CA GLU A 192 -10.74 10.40 -5.65
C GLU A 192 -10.65 11.94 -5.60
N PRO A 193 -10.69 12.56 -4.40
CA PRO A 193 -10.45 13.98 -4.26
C PRO A 193 -8.96 14.32 -4.40
N HIS A 194 -8.65 15.59 -4.68
CA HIS A 194 -7.28 16.12 -4.73
C HIS A 194 -6.74 16.46 -3.34
N ALA A 195 -7.60 16.93 -2.44
CA ALA A 195 -7.23 17.31 -1.08
C ALA A 195 -8.41 17.15 -0.11
N LEU A 196 -8.09 17.14 1.19
CA LEU A 196 -9.05 17.13 2.28
C LEU A 196 -8.63 18.20 3.29
N SER A 197 -9.58 19.03 3.70
CA SER A 197 -9.48 19.82 4.94
C SER A 197 -10.59 19.40 5.90
N GLY A 198 -10.37 19.51 7.21
CA GLY A 198 -11.35 19.08 8.18
C GLY A 198 -11.05 19.52 9.59
N GLU A 199 -12.01 19.29 10.48
CA GLU A 199 -11.95 19.63 11.90
C GLU A 199 -12.77 18.63 12.72
N ALA A 200 -12.51 18.59 14.02
CA ALA A 200 -13.26 17.77 14.97
C ALA A 200 -13.49 18.49 16.30
N ARG A 201 -14.65 18.24 16.91
CA ARG A 201 -14.92 18.50 18.31
C ARG A 201 -14.71 17.21 19.09
N LEU A 202 -13.73 17.22 19.99
CA LEU A 202 -13.38 16.04 20.78
C LEU A 202 -14.31 15.84 21.98
N ALA A 203 -14.60 14.59 22.30
CA ALA A 203 -15.15 14.18 23.58
C ALA A 203 -14.07 14.29 24.68
N PRO A 204 -14.45 14.29 25.98
CA PRO A 204 -13.47 14.27 27.09
C PRO A 204 -12.45 13.13 27.04
N THR A 205 -12.75 12.04 26.33
CA THR A 205 -11.84 10.88 26.14
C THR A 205 -10.81 11.09 25.02
N GLY A 206 -10.90 12.18 24.26
CA GLY A 206 -9.99 12.52 23.17
C GLY A 206 -10.38 11.96 21.79
N VAL A 207 -11.45 11.17 21.70
CA VAL A 207 -12.02 10.77 20.39
C VAL A 207 -12.90 11.88 19.83
N ASP A 208 -13.15 11.90 18.52
CA ASP A 208 -14.06 12.87 17.92
C ASP A 208 -15.53 12.55 18.24
N ALA A 209 -16.22 13.52 18.87
CA ALA A 209 -17.67 13.44 19.09
C ALA A 209 -18.44 13.91 17.86
N GLU A 210 -17.89 14.88 17.13
CA GLU A 210 -18.43 15.44 15.89
C GLU A 210 -17.27 15.91 15.01
N ALA A 211 -17.37 15.69 13.70
CA ALA A 211 -16.34 16.06 12.75
C ALA A 211 -16.95 16.54 11.42
N ARG A 212 -16.24 17.45 10.76
CA ARG A 212 -16.56 17.94 9.41
C ARG A 212 -15.34 17.88 8.51
N ALA A 213 -15.55 17.63 7.23
CA ALA A 213 -14.50 17.70 6.22
C ALA A 213 -15.04 18.28 4.90
N ILE A 214 -14.13 18.93 4.18
CA ILE A 214 -14.33 19.39 2.81
C ILE A 214 -13.33 18.64 1.93
N LEU A 215 -13.84 17.87 0.98
CA LEU A 215 -13.03 17.26 -0.08
C LEU A 215 -12.97 18.21 -1.28
N ASP A 216 -11.77 18.46 -1.79
CA ASP A 216 -11.55 19.28 -2.99
C ASP A 216 -11.46 18.41 -4.23
N TYR A 217 -12.34 18.63 -5.22
CA TYR A 217 -12.33 17.97 -6.53
C TYR A 217 -11.86 18.94 -7.65
N GLY A 218 -11.24 20.07 -7.29
CA GLY A 218 -10.77 21.12 -8.18
C GLY A 218 -11.86 22.08 -8.64
N ASN A 219 -12.92 21.56 -9.27
CA ASN A 219 -14.00 22.38 -9.83
C ASN A 219 -15.18 22.58 -8.85
N PHE A 220 -15.28 21.73 -7.83
CA PHE A 220 -16.29 21.80 -6.78
C PHE A 220 -15.75 21.15 -5.50
N ALA A 221 -16.50 21.31 -4.41
CA ALA A 221 -16.20 20.72 -3.12
C ALA A 221 -17.30 19.74 -2.66
N ALA A 222 -16.92 18.80 -1.79
CA ALA A 222 -17.83 17.87 -1.15
C ALA A 222 -17.80 18.03 0.38
N ASP A 223 -18.96 18.27 1.00
CA ASP A 223 -19.12 18.46 2.43
C ASP A 223 -19.46 17.14 3.14
N LEU A 224 -18.65 16.77 4.13
CA LEU A 224 -18.86 15.60 4.97
C LEU A 224 -19.15 16.04 6.41
N HIS A 225 -20.13 15.41 7.07
CA HIS A 225 -20.45 15.66 8.47
C HIS A 225 -20.78 14.35 9.20
N CYS A 226 -20.11 14.10 10.32
CA CYS A 226 -20.48 13.00 11.20
C CYS A 226 -20.50 13.40 12.68
N ALA A 227 -21.37 12.77 13.47
CA ALA A 227 -21.43 12.97 14.91
C ALA A 227 -22.05 11.79 15.66
N ILE A 228 -21.50 11.46 16.82
CA ILE A 228 -22.01 10.41 17.71
C ILE A 228 -22.82 10.98 18.88
N ASP A 229 -22.84 12.30 19.07
CA ASP A 229 -23.60 12.99 20.13
C ASP A 229 -24.66 13.96 19.59
N THR A 230 -24.75 14.13 18.27
CA THR A 230 -25.62 15.09 17.61
C THR A 230 -26.42 14.41 16.51
N ASP A 231 -27.75 14.57 16.53
CA ASP A 231 -28.61 14.07 15.46
C ASP A 231 -28.38 14.87 14.18
N ILE A 232 -28.02 14.16 13.11
CA ILE A 232 -27.77 14.71 11.78
C ILE A 232 -28.63 13.94 10.78
N ALA A 233 -29.18 14.61 9.78
CA ALA A 233 -29.92 13.94 8.71
C ALA A 233 -29.01 12.95 7.96
N TRP A 234 -29.47 11.71 7.82
CA TRP A 234 -28.76 10.69 7.04
C TRP A 234 -29.14 10.83 5.59
N GLN A 235 -28.26 11.46 4.81
CA GLN A 235 -28.55 11.79 3.43
C GLN A 235 -27.27 11.79 2.59
N ILE A 236 -27.41 11.42 1.32
CA ILE A 236 -26.45 11.73 0.25
C ILE A 236 -27.15 12.72 -0.69
N SER A 237 -26.51 13.84 -1.00
CA SER A 237 -26.95 14.81 -2.00
C SER A 237 -25.85 15.07 -3.01
N VAL A 238 -26.15 14.90 -4.30
CA VAL A 238 -25.27 15.27 -5.41
C VAL A 238 -25.92 16.40 -6.18
N MET A 239 -25.25 17.54 -6.25
CA MET A 239 -25.70 18.72 -6.98
C MET A 239 -25.08 18.73 -8.37
N GLY A 240 -25.87 19.08 -9.37
CA GLY A 240 -25.37 19.32 -10.72
C GLY A 240 -26.03 20.53 -11.37
N SER A 241 -25.58 20.85 -12.58
CA SER A 241 -26.06 22.03 -13.34
C SER A 241 -27.56 21.97 -13.67
N ASP A 242 -28.10 20.76 -13.83
CA ASP A 242 -29.44 20.53 -14.37
C ASP A 242 -30.40 19.94 -13.32
N GLY A 243 -29.93 19.76 -12.09
CA GLY A 243 -30.73 19.22 -10.99
C GLY A 243 -29.91 18.74 -9.81
N LYS A 244 -30.56 17.97 -8.93
CA LYS A 244 -29.91 17.30 -7.79
C LYS A 244 -30.44 15.89 -7.62
N LEU A 245 -29.59 15.00 -7.14
CA LEU A 245 -29.90 13.63 -6.75
C LEU A 245 -29.83 13.53 -5.22
N VAL A 246 -30.84 12.96 -4.60
CA VAL A 246 -30.94 12.77 -3.14
C VAL A 246 -31.25 11.32 -2.81
N ILE A 247 -30.53 10.78 -1.83
CA ILE A 247 -30.82 9.48 -1.20
C ILE A 247 -31.00 9.71 0.28
N ASP A 248 -32.22 9.51 0.77
CA ASP A 248 -32.52 9.54 2.20
C ASP A 248 -32.24 8.18 2.84
N GLN A 249 -31.80 8.19 4.09
CA GLN A 249 -31.42 6.98 4.84
C GLN A 249 -30.48 6.05 4.02
N PRO A 250 -29.39 6.58 3.43
CA PRO A 250 -28.56 5.83 2.47
C PRO A 250 -27.87 4.61 3.09
N TRP A 251 -27.64 4.63 4.41
CA TRP A 251 -26.89 3.61 5.15
C TRP A 251 -27.68 2.34 5.46
N HIS A 252 -29.01 2.36 5.27
CA HIS A 252 -29.92 1.25 5.58
C HIS A 252 -30.77 0.89 4.37
N SER A 253 -30.13 0.70 3.20
CA SER A 253 -30.82 0.21 2.01
C SER A 253 -31.43 -1.17 2.31
N GLY A 254 -32.63 -1.44 1.79
CA GLY A 254 -33.35 -2.68 2.06
C GLY A 254 -34.70 -2.68 1.37
N PRO A 255 -35.53 -3.73 1.50
CA PRO A 255 -36.76 -3.88 0.74
C PRO A 255 -37.68 -2.64 0.77
N ASP A 256 -37.72 -1.92 1.90
CA ASP A 256 -38.57 -0.74 2.10
C ASP A 256 -37.83 0.60 1.90
N ASN A 257 -36.54 0.58 1.53
CA ASN A 257 -35.69 1.76 1.39
C ASN A 257 -34.78 1.64 0.16
N GLN A 258 -35.40 1.79 -1.02
CA GLN A 258 -34.77 1.57 -2.34
C GLN A 258 -34.68 2.82 -3.21
N SER A 259 -35.32 3.92 -2.82
CA SER A 259 -35.53 5.06 -3.70
C SER A 259 -34.34 6.01 -3.78
N ILE A 260 -34.24 6.67 -4.93
CA ILE A 260 -33.35 7.77 -5.25
C ILE A 260 -34.22 8.85 -5.90
N VAL A 261 -34.16 10.07 -5.38
CA VAL A 261 -34.98 11.17 -5.87
C VAL A 261 -34.11 12.13 -6.68
N VAL A 262 -34.48 12.37 -7.93
CA VAL A 262 -33.86 13.39 -8.78
C VAL A 262 -34.84 14.56 -8.93
N THR A 263 -34.40 15.75 -8.58
CA THR A 263 -35.14 17.00 -8.83
C THR A 263 -34.41 17.79 -9.93
N LYS A 264 -35.06 18.00 -11.08
CA LYS A 264 -34.50 18.77 -12.20
C LYS A 264 -34.59 20.28 -11.94
N ALA A 265 -33.85 21.08 -12.71
CA ALA A 265 -33.81 22.54 -12.58
C ALA A 265 -35.17 23.23 -12.79
N ASP A 266 -36.09 22.61 -13.54
CA ASP A 266 -37.46 23.08 -13.72
C ASP A 266 -38.41 22.72 -12.56
N GLY A 267 -37.89 22.04 -11.54
CA GLY A 267 -38.64 21.59 -10.36
C GLY A 267 -39.34 20.24 -10.52
N SER A 268 -39.23 19.58 -11.69
CA SER A 268 -39.77 18.23 -11.87
C SER A 268 -39.03 17.22 -10.99
N VAL A 269 -39.79 16.31 -10.37
CA VAL A 269 -39.27 15.29 -9.46
C VAL A 269 -39.47 13.92 -10.09
N GLN A 270 -38.41 13.14 -10.15
CA GLN A 270 -38.39 11.76 -10.62
C GLN A 270 -37.84 10.86 -9.52
N GLU A 271 -38.50 9.72 -9.32
CA GLU A 271 -38.07 8.70 -8.37
C GLU A 271 -37.58 7.47 -9.12
N PHE A 272 -36.38 7.03 -8.77
CA PHE A 272 -35.74 5.82 -9.29
C PHE A 272 -35.62 4.81 -8.14
N SER A 273 -35.74 3.52 -8.43
CA SER A 273 -35.60 2.46 -7.43
C SER A 273 -35.01 1.20 -8.04
N THR A 274 -34.50 0.30 -7.20
CA THR A 274 -34.02 -1.01 -7.63
C THR A 274 -35.04 -2.11 -7.29
N ALA A 275 -34.93 -3.25 -7.97
CA ALA A 275 -35.77 -4.42 -7.71
C ALA A 275 -35.23 -5.33 -6.59
N GLU A 276 -34.18 -4.91 -5.87
CA GLU A 276 -33.62 -5.68 -4.76
C GLU A 276 -34.58 -5.65 -3.57
N THR A 277 -34.98 -6.84 -3.12
CA THR A 277 -35.98 -7.03 -2.05
C THR A 277 -35.37 -7.69 -0.82
N ARG A 278 -34.10 -8.07 -0.88
CA ARG A 278 -33.38 -8.69 0.23
C ARG A 278 -32.76 -7.60 1.11
N PRO A 279 -32.57 -7.89 2.39
CA PRO A 279 -31.95 -6.95 3.30
C PRO A 279 -30.45 -6.85 3.03
N LEU A 280 -29.87 -5.76 3.52
CA LEU A 280 -28.54 -5.26 3.15
C LEU A 280 -27.42 -6.29 3.30
N TYR A 281 -27.40 -7.00 4.43
CA TYR A 281 -26.32 -7.91 4.77
C TYR A 281 -26.44 -9.24 4.00
N ALA A 282 -27.64 -9.58 3.48
CA ALA A 282 -27.81 -10.71 2.58
C ALA A 282 -27.17 -10.46 1.21
N VAL A 283 -27.24 -9.20 0.74
CA VAL A 283 -26.68 -8.78 -0.55
C VAL A 283 -25.16 -8.82 -0.51
N GLU A 284 -24.53 -8.30 0.56
CA GLU A 284 -23.06 -8.37 0.69
C GLU A 284 -22.54 -9.80 0.88
N ALA A 285 -23.29 -10.67 1.59
CA ALA A 285 -22.90 -12.06 1.75
C ALA A 285 -22.94 -12.81 0.42
N ASP A 286 -23.93 -12.51 -0.44
CA ASP A 286 -24.01 -13.05 -1.79
C ASP A 286 -22.92 -12.48 -2.71
N HIS A 287 -22.54 -11.22 -2.54
CA HIS A 287 -21.40 -10.65 -3.27
C HIS A 287 -20.10 -11.41 -2.97
N VAL A 288 -19.84 -11.72 -1.69
CA VAL A 288 -18.70 -12.56 -1.29
C VAL A 288 -18.79 -13.96 -1.92
N ALA A 289 -19.99 -14.55 -1.96
CA ALA A 289 -20.19 -15.84 -2.62
C ALA A 289 -19.91 -15.76 -4.13
N ASP A 290 -20.32 -14.68 -4.81
CA ASP A 290 -20.07 -14.47 -6.23
C ASP A 290 -18.56 -14.32 -6.51
N CYS A 291 -17.82 -13.57 -5.69
CA CYS A 291 -16.35 -13.49 -5.76
C CYS A 291 -15.72 -14.88 -5.64
N LEU A 292 -16.13 -15.67 -4.63
CA LEU A 292 -15.61 -17.02 -4.41
C LEU A 292 -15.91 -17.97 -5.58
N GLN A 293 -17.09 -17.87 -6.18
CA GLN A 293 -17.47 -18.67 -7.34
C GLN A 293 -16.64 -18.34 -8.59
N ARG A 294 -16.20 -17.09 -8.72
CA ARG A 294 -15.27 -16.65 -9.78
C ARG A 294 -13.81 -16.98 -9.50
N GLY A 295 -13.48 -17.38 -8.26
CA GLY A 295 -12.11 -17.61 -7.81
C GLY A 295 -11.35 -16.32 -7.50
N ASP A 296 -12.07 -15.23 -7.24
CA ASP A 296 -11.48 -13.92 -6.94
C ASP A 296 -10.90 -13.91 -5.51
N ILE A 297 -9.77 -13.21 -5.34
CA ILE A 297 -9.16 -12.92 -4.03
C ILE A 297 -9.46 -11.49 -3.53
N ALA A 298 -10.23 -10.73 -4.30
CA ALA A 298 -10.61 -9.36 -3.97
C ALA A 298 -11.98 -9.04 -4.59
N SER A 299 -12.70 -8.12 -3.96
CA SER A 299 -14.00 -7.63 -4.45
C SER A 299 -13.82 -6.61 -5.59
N ASP A 300 -14.68 -6.69 -6.61
CA ASP A 300 -14.76 -5.71 -7.70
C ASP A 300 -15.66 -4.51 -7.36
N LEU A 301 -16.47 -4.61 -6.30
CA LEU A 301 -17.32 -3.51 -5.80
C LEU A 301 -16.63 -2.69 -4.71
N VAL A 302 -15.83 -3.35 -3.86
CA VAL A 302 -15.04 -2.76 -2.78
C VAL A 302 -13.61 -3.28 -2.95
N SER A 303 -12.90 -2.67 -3.90
CA SER A 303 -11.56 -3.11 -4.29
C SER A 303 -10.53 -2.82 -3.20
N PRO A 304 -9.37 -3.52 -3.21
CA PRO A 304 -8.27 -3.23 -2.30
C PRO A 304 -7.85 -1.77 -2.36
N GLU A 305 -7.77 -1.20 -3.57
CA GLU A 305 -7.47 0.22 -3.78
C GLU A 305 -8.51 1.11 -3.13
N PHE A 306 -9.81 0.79 -3.27
CA PHE A 306 -10.87 1.59 -2.68
C PHE A 306 -10.74 1.64 -1.15
N SER A 307 -10.52 0.50 -0.49
CA SER A 307 -10.35 0.40 0.96
C SER A 307 -9.04 1.01 1.48
N ILE A 308 -7.91 0.78 0.79
CA ILE A 308 -6.62 1.40 1.14
C ILE A 308 -6.74 2.93 1.08
N ASN A 309 -7.35 3.46 0.02
CA ASN A 309 -7.55 4.90 -0.13
C ASN A 309 -8.62 5.44 0.84
N THR A 310 -9.61 4.63 1.25
CA THR A 310 -10.53 5.02 2.34
C THR A 310 -9.74 5.31 3.62
N ALA A 311 -8.86 4.39 4.01
CA ALA A 311 -8.03 4.54 5.21
C ALA A 311 -7.09 5.76 5.08
N TYR A 312 -6.48 5.96 3.90
CA TYR A 312 -5.65 7.14 3.61
C TYR A 312 -6.37 8.48 3.86
N TRP A 313 -7.65 8.58 3.46
CA TRP A 313 -8.44 9.80 3.65
C TRP A 313 -8.97 9.93 5.08
N LEU A 314 -9.32 8.82 5.73
CA LEU A 314 -9.64 8.81 7.17
C LEU A 314 -8.44 9.29 8.00
N ASP A 315 -7.23 8.83 7.71
CA ASP A 315 -6.01 9.26 8.41
C ASP A 315 -5.77 10.77 8.29
N ARG A 316 -6.02 11.34 7.10
CA ARG A 316 -5.95 12.80 6.89
C ARG A 316 -7.02 13.55 7.64
N TRP A 317 -8.25 13.04 7.64
CA TRP A 317 -9.33 13.68 8.40
C TRP A 317 -9.07 13.64 9.89
N ARG A 318 -8.62 12.50 10.43
CA ARG A 318 -8.19 12.35 11.82
C ARG A 318 -7.05 13.29 12.18
N THR A 319 -6.02 13.36 11.33
CA THR A 319 -4.89 14.27 11.51
C THR A 319 -5.34 15.73 11.56
N ALA A 320 -6.21 16.15 10.63
CA ALA A 320 -6.77 17.50 10.61
C ALA A 320 -7.65 17.79 11.85
N GLY A 321 -8.36 16.79 12.34
CA GLY A 321 -9.17 16.87 13.57
C GLY A 321 -8.38 16.67 14.88
N GLY A 322 -7.08 16.37 14.82
CA GLY A 322 -6.25 16.12 16.01
C GLY A 322 -6.57 14.81 16.75
N VAL A 323 -7.07 13.78 16.05
CA VAL A 323 -7.43 12.47 16.62
C VAL A 323 -6.35 11.43 16.31
N THR A 324 -5.83 10.78 17.35
CA THR A 324 -4.83 9.69 17.21
C THR A 324 -5.16 8.50 18.10
N TYR A 325 -4.74 7.32 17.65
CA TYR A 325 -4.91 6.05 18.35
C TYR A 325 -3.54 5.39 18.59
N ASP A 326 -3.51 4.42 19.50
CA ASP A 326 -2.28 3.67 19.80
C ASP A 326 -1.74 2.93 18.56
N ALA A 327 -2.63 2.52 17.65
CA ALA A 327 -2.29 1.89 16.36
C ALA A 327 -1.49 2.81 15.41
N ASP A 328 -1.48 4.14 15.63
CA ASP A 328 -0.65 5.07 14.87
C ASP A 328 0.83 5.01 15.29
N THR A 329 1.14 4.27 16.36
CA THR A 329 2.51 4.07 16.87
C THR A 329 2.97 2.63 16.70
N LEU A 330 4.26 2.44 16.39
CA LEU A 330 4.82 1.10 16.17
C LEU A 330 5.28 0.46 17.49
N GLY A 331 4.87 -0.79 17.70
CA GLY A 331 5.33 -1.66 18.79
C GLY A 331 6.33 -2.74 18.35
N PRO A 332 6.67 -3.71 19.22
CA PRO A 332 7.57 -4.82 18.88
C PRO A 332 6.95 -5.90 17.98
N THR A 333 5.63 -5.93 17.88
CA THR A 333 4.89 -6.91 17.07
C THR A 333 4.44 -6.30 15.75
N GLY A 334 4.33 -7.15 14.72
CA GLY A 334 3.61 -6.86 13.49
C GLY A 334 2.09 -6.86 13.69
N PHE A 335 1.38 -6.75 12.57
CA PHE A 335 -0.07 -6.59 12.52
C PHE A 335 -0.87 -7.85 12.92
N ASP A 336 -0.24 -9.02 12.88
CA ASP A 336 -0.82 -10.30 13.34
C ASP A 336 -0.63 -10.55 14.86
N ALA A 337 -0.09 -9.54 15.57
CA ALA A 337 0.35 -9.58 16.96
C ALA A 337 1.55 -10.50 17.26
N ASN A 338 2.32 -10.90 16.25
CA ASN A 338 3.59 -11.60 16.40
C ASN A 338 4.77 -10.72 15.95
N PRO A 339 5.98 -10.87 16.51
CA PRO A 339 7.16 -10.22 15.96
C PRO A 339 7.43 -10.70 14.51
N PRO A 340 7.72 -9.81 13.55
CA PRO A 340 8.12 -10.21 12.20
C PRO A 340 9.39 -11.06 12.25
N VAL A 341 9.42 -12.15 11.48
CA VAL A 341 10.56 -13.07 11.42
C VAL A 341 11.11 -13.10 9.99
N ALA A 342 12.42 -12.85 9.85
CA ALA A 342 13.08 -12.86 8.55
C ALA A 342 12.83 -14.18 7.80
N GLY A 343 12.34 -14.08 6.57
CA GLY A 343 12.10 -15.25 5.71
C GLY A 343 10.98 -16.19 6.18
N ARG A 344 10.09 -15.77 7.10
CA ARG A 344 8.90 -16.53 7.53
C ARG A 344 8.06 -17.04 6.36
N HIS A 345 7.99 -16.26 5.27
CA HIS A 345 7.09 -16.52 4.15
C HIS A 345 7.79 -16.77 2.81
N GLY A 346 9.13 -16.67 2.76
CA GLY A 346 9.85 -16.80 1.50
C GLY A 346 11.36 -16.78 1.67
N ILE A 347 12.06 -17.03 0.56
CA ILE A 347 13.51 -16.96 0.47
C ILE A 347 13.87 -15.95 -0.60
N MET A 348 14.72 -15.00 -0.24
CA MET A 348 15.24 -13.99 -1.14
C MET A 348 16.62 -14.41 -1.67
N PRO A 349 16.91 -14.24 -2.97
CA PRO A 349 18.28 -14.36 -3.47
C PRO A 349 19.18 -13.34 -2.78
N MET A 350 20.33 -13.78 -2.29
CA MET A 350 21.28 -12.96 -1.55
C MET A 350 22.58 -12.75 -2.33
N MET A 351 23.28 -11.67 -2.03
CA MET A 351 24.67 -11.43 -2.41
C MET A 351 25.48 -11.02 -1.18
N HIS A 352 26.79 -11.14 -1.28
CA HIS A 352 27.73 -10.71 -0.25
C HIS A 352 28.59 -9.58 -0.80
N MET A 353 28.98 -8.66 0.07
CA MET A 353 29.89 -7.57 -0.24
C MET A 353 30.92 -7.46 0.87
N ASP A 354 32.19 -7.40 0.49
CA ASP A 354 33.28 -7.28 1.46
C ASP A 354 33.09 -6.04 2.34
N GLY A 355 33.14 -6.25 3.66
CA GLY A 355 32.93 -5.20 4.66
C GLY A 355 31.48 -5.06 5.16
N VAL A 356 30.51 -5.76 4.56
CA VAL A 356 29.14 -5.82 5.05
C VAL A 356 28.87 -7.23 5.61
N ASP A 357 28.61 -7.32 6.91
CA ASP A 357 28.45 -8.60 7.61
C ASP A 357 27.12 -9.30 7.27
N THR A 358 26.04 -8.51 7.14
CA THR A 358 24.70 -9.01 6.83
C THR A 358 24.57 -9.30 5.33
N PRO A 359 24.12 -10.50 4.92
CA PRO A 359 23.85 -10.78 3.51
C PRO A 359 22.85 -9.79 2.91
N ILE A 360 23.13 -9.32 1.70
CA ILE A 360 22.35 -8.28 1.01
C ILE A 360 21.34 -8.98 0.10
N SER A 361 20.05 -8.74 0.29
CA SER A 361 19.02 -9.17 -0.65
C SER A 361 19.25 -8.56 -2.04
N ARG A 362 19.12 -9.38 -3.10
CA ARG A 362 19.26 -8.93 -4.49
C ARG A 362 18.12 -8.03 -4.97
N LEU A 363 17.05 -7.92 -4.18
CA LEU A 363 16.10 -6.82 -4.24
C LEU A 363 16.35 -5.89 -3.05
N VAL A 364 16.25 -4.59 -3.27
CA VAL A 364 16.43 -3.56 -2.26
C VAL A 364 15.15 -2.75 -2.18
N LEU A 365 14.55 -2.63 -0.99
CA LEU A 365 13.31 -1.89 -0.83
C LEU A 365 13.60 -0.39 -0.71
N GLY A 366 13.16 0.39 -1.68
CA GLY A 366 13.19 1.85 -1.64
C GLY A 366 12.15 2.41 -0.66
N THR A 367 12.57 3.36 0.16
CA THR A 367 11.75 3.99 1.21
C THR A 367 11.31 5.42 0.87
N ASP A 368 11.46 5.85 -0.39
CA ASP A 368 11.17 7.21 -0.88
C ASP A 368 9.67 7.56 -0.95
N ASN A 369 8.80 6.58 -0.75
CA ASN A 369 7.35 6.69 -1.00
C ASN A 369 6.47 6.36 0.22
N GLN A 370 7.07 6.08 1.37
CA GLN A 370 6.37 5.86 2.64
C GLN A 370 6.63 7.08 3.54
N ILE A 371 5.56 7.74 3.99
CA ILE A 371 5.63 9.02 4.70
C ILE A 371 5.06 8.98 6.12
N ASP A 372 4.62 7.80 6.57
CA ASP A 372 4.15 7.55 7.92
C ASP A 372 4.62 6.17 8.40
N ALA A 373 4.64 5.99 9.72
CA ALA A 373 5.21 4.79 10.32
C ALA A 373 4.37 3.52 10.06
N PRO A 374 3.02 3.55 10.13
CA PRO A 374 2.20 2.39 9.79
C PRO A 374 2.35 1.91 8.34
N THR A 375 2.34 2.80 7.34
CA THR A 375 2.47 2.41 5.93
C THR A 375 3.86 1.84 5.63
N LEU A 376 4.91 2.44 6.18
CA LEU A 376 6.25 1.86 6.11
C LEU A 376 6.29 0.48 6.77
N ALA A 377 5.72 0.31 7.96
CA ALA A 377 5.75 -0.97 8.66
C ALA A 377 5.05 -2.07 7.86
N ALA A 378 3.92 -1.77 7.19
CA ALA A 378 3.25 -2.72 6.31
C ALA A 378 4.15 -3.22 5.18
N MET A 379 4.92 -2.32 4.56
CA MET A 379 5.86 -2.66 3.48
C MET A 379 7.11 -3.37 4.01
N ALA A 380 7.70 -2.86 5.09
CA ALA A 380 8.96 -3.35 5.65
C ALA A 380 8.80 -4.69 6.35
N ASP A 381 7.72 -4.90 7.13
CA ASP A 381 7.38 -6.21 7.71
C ASP A 381 7.20 -7.24 6.59
N THR A 382 6.42 -6.91 5.54
CA THR A 382 6.22 -7.80 4.39
C THR A 382 7.53 -8.16 3.69
N PHE A 383 8.39 -7.17 3.40
CA PHE A 383 9.66 -7.40 2.73
C PHE A 383 10.62 -8.25 3.58
N PHE A 384 10.70 -7.95 4.87
CA PHE A 384 11.55 -8.66 5.83
C PHE A 384 11.11 -10.12 6.00
N GLU A 385 9.81 -10.37 6.16
CA GLU A 385 9.27 -11.73 6.27
C GLU A 385 9.43 -12.55 4.98
N GLN A 386 9.67 -11.91 3.84
CA GLN A 386 10.02 -12.57 2.57
C GLN A 386 11.53 -12.82 2.42
N GLY A 387 12.33 -12.46 3.42
CA GLY A 387 13.79 -12.62 3.45
C GLY A 387 14.55 -11.42 2.89
N GLY A 388 13.87 -10.31 2.61
CA GLY A 388 14.51 -9.05 2.23
C GLY A 388 15.31 -8.46 3.39
N THR A 389 16.53 -8.01 3.11
CA THR A 389 17.44 -7.48 4.14
C THR A 389 17.96 -6.09 3.82
N CYS A 390 17.89 -5.62 2.57
CA CYS A 390 18.46 -4.34 2.18
C CYS A 390 17.39 -3.27 1.94
N PHE A 391 17.50 -2.14 2.65
CA PHE A 391 16.61 -1.00 2.56
C PHE A 391 17.36 0.22 2.05
N ASP A 392 16.82 0.85 1.01
CA ASP A 392 17.38 2.05 0.41
C ASP A 392 16.68 3.31 0.95
N THR A 393 17.47 4.28 1.40
CA THR A 393 17.01 5.57 1.89
C THR A 393 18.01 6.69 1.56
N ALA A 394 17.61 7.93 1.77
CA ALA A 394 18.47 9.09 1.56
C ALA A 394 18.12 10.23 2.52
N HIS A 395 19.12 11.05 2.83
CA HIS A 395 19.00 12.27 3.63
C HIS A 395 17.87 13.21 3.13
N ILE A 396 17.66 13.24 1.81
CA ILE A 396 16.69 14.12 1.13
C ILE A 396 15.32 13.47 0.87
N TYR A 397 15.16 12.17 1.10
CA TYR A 397 13.89 11.50 0.76
C TYR A 397 12.77 11.99 1.68
N SER A 398 11.72 12.53 1.06
CA SER A 398 10.56 13.12 1.76
C SER A 398 10.97 14.11 2.85
N ASP A 399 11.92 15.01 2.53
CA ASP A 399 12.48 15.98 3.46
C ASP A 399 13.04 15.36 4.77
N GLY A 400 13.53 14.12 4.67
CA GLY A 400 14.08 13.36 5.79
C GLY A 400 13.07 12.54 6.58
N VAL A 401 11.77 12.62 6.26
CA VAL A 401 10.72 11.80 6.90
C VAL A 401 10.97 10.31 6.65
N SER A 402 11.44 9.94 5.45
CA SER A 402 11.75 8.56 5.08
C SER A 402 12.71 7.88 6.06
N GLU A 403 13.80 8.56 6.43
CA GLU A 403 14.78 8.06 7.42
C GLU A 403 14.20 7.97 8.83
N GLN A 404 13.32 8.91 9.21
CA GLN A 404 12.67 8.92 10.52
C GLN A 404 11.73 7.73 10.68
N VAL A 405 10.89 7.48 9.69
CA VAL A 405 9.96 6.34 9.74
C VAL A 405 10.73 5.03 9.66
N LEU A 406 11.78 4.93 8.84
CA LEU A 406 12.62 3.73 8.76
C LEU A 406 13.32 3.46 10.10
N GLY A 407 13.92 4.48 10.72
CA GLY A 407 14.50 4.36 12.05
C GLY A 407 13.50 3.94 13.12
N ALA A 408 12.27 4.50 13.07
CA ALA A 408 11.19 4.12 13.99
C ALA A 408 10.82 2.65 13.84
N TRP A 409 10.67 2.14 12.61
CA TRP A 409 10.40 0.73 12.34
C TRP A 409 11.54 -0.18 12.82
N ILE A 410 12.80 0.15 12.49
CA ILE A 410 13.98 -0.64 12.90
C ILE A 410 14.01 -0.79 14.42
N LYS A 411 13.84 0.31 15.14
CA LYS A 411 13.84 0.33 16.61
C LYS A 411 12.64 -0.41 17.18
N ALA A 412 11.46 -0.19 16.63
CA ALA A 412 10.24 -0.82 17.11
C ALA A 412 10.34 -2.35 16.99
N ARG A 413 10.75 -2.87 15.82
CA ARG A 413 10.87 -4.32 15.56
C ARG A 413 12.15 -4.95 16.12
N GLY A 414 13.17 -4.15 16.46
CA GLY A 414 14.45 -4.65 16.98
C GLY A 414 15.27 -5.42 15.94
N VAL A 415 15.27 -4.96 14.68
CA VAL A 415 15.83 -5.71 13.53
C VAL A 415 17.15 -5.15 13.00
N ARG A 416 17.76 -4.16 13.66
CA ARG A 416 18.94 -3.44 13.13
C ARG A 416 20.08 -4.36 12.68
N ASP A 417 20.38 -5.40 13.46
CA ASP A 417 21.49 -6.33 13.19
C ASP A 417 21.16 -7.38 12.11
N GLN A 418 19.92 -7.40 11.62
CA GLN A 418 19.42 -8.36 10.61
C GLN A 418 19.24 -7.71 9.24
N ILE A 419 19.47 -6.40 9.13
CA ILE A 419 19.24 -5.64 7.90
C ILE A 419 20.49 -4.86 7.49
N VAL A 420 20.49 -4.42 6.24
CA VAL A 420 21.47 -3.56 5.60
C VAL A 420 20.77 -2.26 5.24
N ILE A 421 21.29 -1.13 5.74
CA ILE A 421 20.85 0.19 5.32
C ILE A 421 21.77 0.68 4.19
N LEU A 422 21.18 0.95 3.02
CA LEU A 422 21.81 1.70 1.96
C LEU A 422 21.35 3.16 2.05
N GLY A 423 22.20 4.00 2.65
CA GLY A 423 21.93 5.43 2.84
C GLY A 423 22.62 6.30 1.80
N LYS A 424 22.06 7.48 1.53
CA LYS A 424 22.60 8.45 0.56
C LYS A 424 22.61 9.87 1.12
N GLY A 425 23.71 10.59 0.91
CA GLY A 425 23.82 12.03 1.18
C GLY A 425 24.76 12.69 0.17
N ALA A 426 25.16 13.94 0.36
CA ALA A 426 25.80 14.79 -0.64
C ALA A 426 24.95 14.94 -1.93
N HIS A 427 23.78 15.58 -1.79
CA HIS A 427 22.93 15.96 -2.92
C HIS A 427 23.02 17.48 -3.16
N PRO A 428 23.08 17.96 -4.43
CA PRO A 428 23.05 19.38 -4.73
C PRO A 428 21.83 20.09 -4.10
N PRO A 429 21.99 21.33 -3.62
CA PRO A 429 23.20 22.17 -3.72
C PRO A 429 24.32 21.80 -2.73
N ASP A 430 24.02 21.03 -1.68
CA ASP A 430 24.95 20.69 -0.61
C ASP A 430 25.76 19.42 -0.91
N CYS A 431 26.59 19.48 -1.95
CA CYS A 431 27.38 18.36 -2.45
C CYS A 431 28.90 18.58 -2.21
N THR A 432 29.31 18.62 -0.95
CA THR A 432 30.72 18.76 -0.52
C THR A 432 31.08 17.75 0.58
N PRO A 433 32.37 17.44 0.80
CA PRO A 433 32.81 16.57 1.89
C PRO A 433 32.30 16.97 3.28
N ASP A 434 32.31 18.27 3.59
CA ASP A 434 31.82 18.78 4.87
C ASP A 434 30.29 18.66 5.00
N ALA A 435 29.56 18.95 3.92
CA ALA A 435 28.10 18.75 3.90
C ALA A 435 27.74 17.28 4.05
N MET A 436 28.46 16.38 3.38
CA MET A 436 28.30 14.93 3.49
C MET A 436 28.41 14.46 4.95
N ALA A 437 29.43 14.92 5.68
CA ALA A 437 29.61 14.55 7.07
C ALA A 437 28.46 15.03 7.97
N ARG A 438 27.98 16.28 7.78
CA ARG A 438 26.81 16.79 8.53
C ARG A 438 25.52 16.03 8.20
N GLN A 439 25.28 15.76 6.92
CA GLN A 439 24.10 15.03 6.46
C GLN A 439 24.12 13.60 7.00
N LEU A 440 25.28 12.95 7.05
CA LEU A 440 25.44 11.65 7.70
C LEU A 440 25.05 11.69 9.17
N ASP A 441 25.48 12.72 9.93
CA ASP A 441 25.09 12.87 11.33
C ASP A 441 23.55 13.03 11.48
N GLU A 442 22.91 13.81 10.61
CA GLU A 442 21.45 13.95 10.57
C GLU A 442 20.76 12.62 10.24
N SER A 443 21.25 11.89 9.23
CA SER A 443 20.74 10.57 8.83
C SER A 443 20.83 9.55 9.96
N LEU A 444 21.99 9.45 10.64
CA LEU A 444 22.18 8.53 11.77
C LEU A 444 21.21 8.82 12.92
N ASN A 445 20.97 10.10 13.22
CA ASN A 445 20.00 10.52 14.23
C ASN A 445 18.56 10.12 13.85
N ARG A 446 18.14 10.35 12.60
CA ARG A 446 16.81 9.98 12.12
C ARG A 446 16.59 8.47 12.08
N LEU A 447 17.59 7.74 11.60
CA LEU A 447 17.62 6.27 11.54
C LEU A 447 17.77 5.61 12.92
N GLN A 448 18.10 6.39 13.96
CA GLN A 448 18.30 5.92 15.33
C GLN A 448 19.34 4.79 15.40
N THR A 449 20.46 4.96 14.69
CA THR A 449 21.55 3.98 14.63
C THR A 449 22.91 4.67 14.56
N GLU A 450 23.96 4.00 15.00
CA GLU A 450 25.33 4.54 15.04
C GLU A 450 26.08 4.39 13.72
N TYR A 451 25.54 3.61 12.77
CA TYR A 451 26.19 3.38 11.48
C TYR A 451 25.23 3.05 10.34
N ILE A 452 25.65 3.36 9.12
CA ILE A 452 25.02 2.92 7.87
C ILE A 452 25.90 1.84 7.22
N ASP A 453 25.31 0.73 6.81
CA ASP A 453 26.07 -0.38 6.21
C ASP A 453 26.71 0.05 4.88
N ILE A 454 25.92 0.64 4.00
CA ILE A 454 26.35 1.11 2.69
C ILE A 454 26.01 2.59 2.55
N TYR A 455 27.01 3.46 2.40
CA TYR A 455 26.77 4.89 2.20
C TYR A 455 27.16 5.35 0.79
N CYS A 456 26.22 5.91 0.04
CA CYS A 456 26.50 6.45 -1.29
C CYS A 456 26.52 7.99 -1.30
N LEU A 457 27.48 8.58 -2.01
CA LEU A 457 27.35 9.97 -2.46
C LEU A 457 26.21 10.04 -3.48
N HIS A 458 25.17 10.81 -3.20
CA HIS A 458 23.90 10.81 -3.91
C HIS A 458 24.03 11.42 -5.32
N ARG A 459 24.99 12.34 -5.50
CA ARG A 459 25.47 12.83 -6.79
C ARG A 459 27.00 12.95 -6.74
N ASP A 460 27.61 13.11 -7.92
CA ASP A 460 29.00 13.55 -8.04
C ASP A 460 29.07 15.08 -8.04
N ASN A 461 30.15 15.63 -7.48
CA ASN A 461 30.57 17.00 -7.70
C ASN A 461 31.93 17.00 -8.42
N PRO A 462 31.95 17.20 -9.76
CA PRO A 462 33.17 17.18 -10.55
C PRO A 462 34.17 18.29 -10.21
N ASP A 463 33.73 19.37 -9.57
CA ASP A 463 34.61 20.47 -9.14
C ASP A 463 35.48 20.07 -7.93
N ILE A 464 35.12 18.97 -7.26
CA ILE A 464 35.86 18.43 -6.12
C ILE A 464 36.71 17.24 -6.58
N PRO A 465 38.05 17.28 -6.35
CA PRO A 465 38.94 16.17 -6.63
C PRO A 465 38.50 14.88 -5.93
N VAL A 466 38.72 13.72 -6.57
CA VAL A 466 38.31 12.42 -6.00
C VAL A 466 39.04 12.11 -4.69
N GLU A 467 40.23 12.66 -4.53
CA GLU A 467 41.09 12.50 -3.35
C GLU A 467 40.42 13.04 -2.09
N GLU A 468 39.80 14.22 -2.18
CA GLU A 468 39.07 14.85 -1.07
C GLU A 468 37.86 14.00 -0.67
N TRP A 469 37.14 13.45 -1.65
CA TRP A 469 36.02 12.55 -1.39
C TRP A 469 36.45 11.25 -0.71
N VAL A 470 37.49 10.59 -1.23
CA VAL A 470 38.02 9.35 -0.66
C VAL A 470 38.54 9.58 0.76
N ASP A 471 39.22 10.70 1.01
CA ASP A 471 39.74 11.03 2.34
C ASP A 471 38.61 11.24 3.35
N ALA A 472 37.59 12.00 2.96
CA ALA A 472 36.43 12.26 3.81
C ALA A 472 35.63 10.98 4.09
N LEU A 473 35.34 10.16 3.09
CA LEU A 473 34.62 8.89 3.24
C LEU A 473 35.42 7.89 4.07
N HIS A 474 36.73 7.78 3.83
CA HIS A 474 37.59 6.90 4.62
C HIS A 474 37.66 7.32 6.10
N ALA A 475 37.63 8.62 6.40
CA ALA A 475 37.52 9.10 7.77
C ALA A 475 36.22 8.64 8.45
N GLN A 476 35.11 8.57 7.70
CA GLN A 476 33.83 8.05 8.22
C GLN A 476 33.86 6.55 8.49
N VAL A 477 34.46 5.77 7.57
CA VAL A 477 34.69 4.34 7.78
C VAL A 477 35.53 4.11 9.04
N LYS A 478 36.64 4.84 9.18
CA LYS A 478 37.52 4.73 10.35
C LYS A 478 36.81 5.11 11.66
N ALA A 479 35.87 6.04 11.60
CA ALA A 479 35.03 6.42 12.73
C ALA A 479 33.92 5.39 13.04
N GLY A 480 33.75 4.35 12.22
CA GLY A 480 32.72 3.33 12.38
C GLY A 480 31.32 3.77 11.99
N ARG A 481 31.16 4.99 11.43
CA ARG A 481 29.86 5.57 11.03
C ARG A 481 29.31 4.98 9.73
N MET A 482 30.16 4.32 8.94
CA MET A 482 29.76 3.51 7.78
C MET A 482 30.66 2.30 7.60
N ARG A 483 30.21 1.26 6.89
CA ARG A 483 31.03 0.05 6.61
C ARG A 483 31.68 0.10 5.23
N VAL A 484 30.86 0.37 4.21
CA VAL A 484 31.33 0.55 2.84
C VAL A 484 30.69 1.77 2.20
N TYR A 485 31.29 2.24 1.11
CA TYR A 485 30.76 3.40 0.41
C TYR A 485 30.81 3.26 -1.11
N GLY A 486 29.99 4.07 -1.77
CA GLY A 486 29.81 4.06 -3.22
C GLY A 486 29.37 5.41 -3.77
N GLY A 487 29.05 5.44 -5.06
CA GLY A 487 28.55 6.63 -5.76
C GLY A 487 27.22 6.36 -6.44
N SER A 488 26.26 7.25 -6.28
CA SER A 488 24.98 7.26 -6.99
C SER A 488 25.01 8.36 -8.06
N ASN A 489 24.76 7.99 -9.31
CA ASN A 489 24.93 8.86 -10.48
C ASN A 489 26.39 9.31 -10.69
N TRP A 490 27.31 8.35 -10.59
CA TRP A 490 28.75 8.55 -10.84
C TRP A 490 29.19 7.87 -12.14
N THR A 491 30.16 8.48 -12.83
CA THR A 491 30.78 7.86 -14.03
C THR A 491 31.81 6.81 -13.63
N SER A 492 31.98 5.77 -14.46
CA SER A 492 33.02 4.75 -14.25
C SER A 492 34.42 5.35 -14.15
N ALA A 493 34.73 6.39 -14.95
CA ALA A 493 36.02 7.08 -14.92
C ALA A 493 36.30 7.76 -13.57
N ARG A 494 35.29 8.41 -12.96
CA ARG A 494 35.42 9.03 -11.63
C ARG A 494 35.64 7.98 -10.55
N ILE A 495 34.93 6.84 -10.63
CA ILE A 495 35.12 5.72 -9.71
C ILE A 495 36.52 5.11 -9.86
N ASP A 496 37.02 4.92 -11.09
CA ASP A 496 38.36 4.40 -11.33
C ASP A 496 39.44 5.33 -10.78
N ALA A 497 39.28 6.65 -10.92
CA ALA A 497 40.18 7.65 -10.35
C ALA A 497 40.18 7.61 -8.81
N ALA A 498 38.99 7.57 -8.19
CA ALA A 498 38.86 7.44 -6.74
C ALA A 498 39.51 6.16 -6.22
N ASN A 499 39.27 5.04 -6.90
CA ASN A 499 39.81 3.74 -6.51
C ASN A 499 41.33 3.61 -6.76
N ALA A 500 41.86 4.29 -7.79
CA ALA A 500 43.30 4.37 -8.00
C ALA A 500 43.99 5.12 -6.85
N TYR A 501 43.44 6.27 -6.44
CA TYR A 501 43.95 7.02 -5.30
C TYR A 501 43.81 6.26 -3.97
N ALA A 502 42.65 5.62 -3.73
CA ALA A 502 42.42 4.82 -2.54
C ALA A 502 43.48 3.71 -2.40
N ARG A 503 43.75 2.96 -3.47
CA ARG A 503 44.81 1.94 -3.50
C ARG A 503 46.20 2.52 -3.24
N ALA A 504 46.54 3.63 -3.90
CA ALA A 504 47.85 4.28 -3.71
C ALA A 504 48.07 4.79 -2.28
N SER A 505 46.97 5.13 -1.59
CA SER A 505 46.98 5.68 -0.23
C SER A 505 46.69 4.64 0.86
N GLY A 506 46.51 3.35 0.52
CA GLY A 506 46.16 2.29 1.46
C GLY A 506 44.79 2.46 2.13
N LYS A 507 43.85 3.13 1.45
CA LYS A 507 42.48 3.40 1.92
C LYS A 507 41.51 2.46 1.24
N GLN A 508 40.35 2.24 1.86
CA GLN A 508 39.20 1.61 1.20
C GLN A 508 38.81 2.46 -0.01
N GLY A 509 38.39 1.83 -1.11
CA GLY A 509 37.81 2.50 -2.27
C GLY A 509 36.29 2.31 -2.35
N PHE A 510 35.68 2.89 -3.39
CA PHE A 510 34.29 2.70 -3.75
C PHE A 510 34.02 1.22 -4.08
N ALA A 511 33.04 0.64 -3.40
CA ALA A 511 32.66 -0.78 -3.53
C ALA A 511 31.49 -1.00 -4.50
N LEU A 512 30.67 0.03 -4.75
CA LEU A 512 29.48 -0.06 -5.60
C LEU A 512 29.19 1.24 -6.35
N VAL A 513 28.30 1.13 -7.34
CA VAL A 513 27.66 2.24 -8.03
C VAL A 513 26.14 2.06 -7.99
N SER A 514 25.41 3.15 -7.73
CA SER A 514 23.94 3.21 -7.72
C SER A 514 23.44 4.13 -8.84
N ASN A 515 23.67 3.75 -10.10
CA ASN A 515 23.15 4.43 -11.29
C ASN A 515 21.85 3.78 -11.77
N ASN A 516 21.08 4.43 -12.64
CA ASN A 516 19.93 3.77 -13.25
C ASN A 516 20.37 2.56 -14.10
N PHE A 517 19.63 1.47 -14.00
CA PHE A 517 19.71 0.35 -14.93
C PHE A 517 18.40 -0.41 -14.93
N SER A 518 17.78 -0.52 -16.10
CA SER A 518 16.54 -1.25 -16.33
C SER A 518 16.53 -1.81 -17.75
N LEU A 519 15.59 -2.71 -18.05
CA LEU A 519 15.42 -3.23 -19.41
C LEU A 519 15.14 -2.09 -20.40
N ALA A 520 14.18 -1.22 -20.11
CA ALA A 520 14.04 0.04 -20.82
C ALA A 520 15.21 0.97 -20.44
N ARG A 521 15.87 1.57 -21.43
CA ARG A 521 17.00 2.47 -21.20
C ARG A 521 16.48 3.87 -20.87
N MET A 522 17.06 4.50 -19.86
CA MET A 522 16.80 5.90 -19.53
C MET A 522 17.43 6.79 -20.62
N GLU A 523 16.65 7.17 -21.63
CA GLU A 523 17.14 7.95 -22.79
C GLU A 523 17.41 9.41 -22.41
N GLN A 524 16.57 9.95 -21.54
CA GLN A 524 16.77 11.24 -20.90
C GLN A 524 16.75 11.05 -19.39
N PRO A 525 17.54 11.81 -18.61
CA PRO A 525 17.52 11.71 -17.16
C PRO A 525 16.10 11.87 -16.59
N VAL A 526 15.68 10.97 -15.69
CA VAL A 526 14.43 11.14 -14.92
C VAL A 526 14.48 12.49 -14.19
N TRP A 527 15.59 12.73 -13.49
CA TRP A 527 15.94 14.01 -12.86
C TRP A 527 17.32 14.46 -13.33
N ASP A 528 17.55 15.77 -13.35
CA ASP A 528 18.84 16.34 -13.76
C ASP A 528 20.01 15.74 -12.96
N GLY A 529 21.13 15.51 -13.66
CA GLY A 529 22.33 14.89 -13.10
C GLY A 529 22.24 13.38 -12.86
N CYS A 530 21.14 12.72 -13.24
CA CYS A 530 21.03 11.27 -13.17
C CYS A 530 21.80 10.58 -14.31
N LEU A 531 22.48 9.47 -13.99
CA LEU A 531 23.25 8.67 -14.94
C LEU A 531 22.70 7.25 -15.03
N ALA A 532 22.90 6.61 -16.18
CA ALA A 532 22.59 5.20 -16.42
C ALA A 532 23.86 4.37 -16.59
N SER A 533 23.83 3.13 -16.12
CA SER A 533 24.84 2.09 -16.37
C SER A 533 24.43 1.13 -17.50
N SER A 534 23.49 1.53 -18.36
CA SER A 534 22.89 0.67 -19.39
C SER A 534 23.71 0.54 -20.69
N THR A 535 24.79 1.31 -20.85
CA THR A 535 25.67 1.19 -22.02
C THR A 535 26.54 -0.06 -21.92
N ASP A 536 26.89 -0.66 -23.07
CA ASP A 536 27.76 -1.84 -23.11
C ASP A 536 29.11 -1.57 -22.42
N SER A 537 29.67 -0.38 -22.62
CA SER A 537 30.92 0.03 -21.95
C SER A 537 30.84 0.05 -20.42
N PHE A 538 29.70 0.43 -19.83
CA PHE A 538 29.53 0.47 -18.39
C PHE A 538 29.29 -0.94 -17.83
N ARG A 539 28.54 -1.77 -18.55
CA ARG A 539 28.31 -3.19 -18.20
C ARG A 539 29.60 -4.00 -18.26
N ASP A 540 30.40 -3.80 -19.29
CA ASP A 540 31.74 -4.40 -19.41
C ASP A 540 32.65 -3.92 -18.27
N TRP A 541 32.56 -2.65 -17.87
CA TRP A 541 33.30 -2.11 -16.74
C TRP A 541 32.91 -2.78 -15.41
N HIS A 542 31.62 -2.99 -15.14
CA HIS A 542 31.17 -3.74 -13.96
C HIS A 542 31.71 -5.18 -13.97
N THR A 543 31.62 -5.86 -15.12
CA THR A 543 32.13 -7.23 -15.30
C THR A 543 33.64 -7.31 -15.05
N LYS A 544 34.40 -6.34 -15.58
CA LYS A 544 35.86 -6.30 -15.47
C LYS A 544 36.36 -5.94 -14.08
N THR A 545 35.69 -5.01 -13.39
CA THR A 545 36.13 -4.47 -12.10
C THR A 545 35.58 -5.23 -10.90
N GLY A 546 34.46 -5.94 -11.06
CA GLY A 546 33.74 -6.58 -9.97
C GLY A 546 32.97 -5.60 -9.08
N ILE A 547 32.92 -4.30 -9.42
CA ILE A 547 32.17 -3.29 -8.66
C ILE A 547 30.68 -3.58 -8.83
N ALA A 548 29.96 -3.69 -7.71
CA ALA A 548 28.54 -4.03 -7.72
C ALA A 548 27.66 -2.87 -8.24
N LEU A 549 26.52 -3.23 -8.84
CA LEU A 549 25.50 -2.29 -9.28
C LEU A 549 24.26 -2.37 -8.38
N PHE A 550 23.81 -1.23 -7.87
CA PHE A 550 22.59 -1.10 -7.07
C PHE A 550 21.62 -0.19 -7.81
N PRO A 551 20.93 -0.68 -8.85
CA PRO A 551 20.29 0.22 -9.78
C PRO A 551 18.94 0.73 -9.27
N TRP A 552 18.78 2.05 -9.26
CA TRP A 552 17.51 2.71 -9.00
C TRP A 552 16.61 2.72 -10.24
N SER A 553 15.29 2.73 -10.01
CA SER A 553 14.29 2.55 -11.06
C SER A 553 14.52 1.28 -11.90
N ALA A 554 14.86 0.16 -11.25
CA ALA A 554 15.15 -1.11 -11.94
C ALA A 554 13.98 -1.63 -12.80
N GLN A 555 12.76 -1.21 -12.46
CA GLN A 555 11.53 -1.50 -13.19
C GLN A 555 11.05 -0.34 -14.10
N ALA A 556 11.96 0.59 -14.45
CA ALA A 556 11.67 1.74 -15.33
C ALA A 556 10.41 2.53 -14.91
N ARG A 557 10.24 2.72 -13.58
CA ARG A 557 9.13 3.47 -12.97
C ARG A 557 7.73 2.99 -13.41
N GLY A 558 7.59 1.72 -13.79
CA GLY A 558 6.31 1.14 -14.22
C GLY A 558 6.05 1.19 -15.72
N PHE A 559 7.04 1.52 -16.56
CA PHE A 559 6.89 1.55 -18.03
C PHE A 559 6.34 0.26 -18.66
N PHE A 560 6.57 -0.89 -18.00
CA PHE A 560 6.07 -2.20 -18.46
C PHE A 560 4.64 -2.52 -18.00
N LEU A 561 4.01 -1.64 -17.22
CA LEU A 561 2.58 -1.67 -16.92
C LEU A 561 1.77 -1.09 -18.09
N ASP A 562 0.45 -1.20 -18.03
CA ASP A 562 -0.46 -0.57 -19.00
C ASP A 562 -0.75 0.90 -18.64
N TRP A 563 0.31 1.71 -18.58
CA TRP A 563 0.22 3.11 -18.14
C TRP A 563 -0.46 4.04 -19.15
N GLU A 564 -0.73 3.57 -20.38
CA GLU A 564 -1.49 4.33 -21.39
C GLU A 564 -3.00 4.20 -21.15
N ALA A 565 -3.47 3.02 -20.74
CA ALA A 565 -4.87 2.81 -20.37
C ALA A 565 -5.16 3.13 -18.89
N GLN A 566 -4.16 2.98 -18.02
CA GLN A 566 -4.25 3.23 -16.58
C GLN A 566 -3.09 4.14 -16.14
N PRO A 567 -3.21 5.46 -16.36
CA PRO A 567 -2.11 6.38 -16.07
C PRO A 567 -1.72 6.34 -14.60
N LEU A 568 -0.44 6.07 -14.35
CA LEU A 568 0.21 6.34 -13.07
C LEU A 568 0.17 7.87 -12.88
N SER A 569 -0.34 8.36 -11.75
CA SER A 569 -0.53 9.80 -11.54
C SER A 569 0.27 10.32 -10.37
N ALA A 570 1.20 11.24 -10.65
CA ALA A 570 1.90 12.05 -9.65
C ALA A 570 0.97 12.81 -8.70
N SER A 571 -0.31 13.00 -9.07
CA SER A 571 -1.31 13.60 -8.17
C SER A 571 -1.64 12.74 -6.96
N ARG A 572 -1.40 11.42 -7.03
CA ARG A 572 -1.59 10.49 -5.91
C ARG A 572 -0.37 10.42 -5.00
N HIS A 573 0.83 10.41 -5.58
CA HIS A 573 2.09 10.54 -4.84
C HIS A 573 3.13 11.27 -5.70
N GLY A 574 3.80 12.28 -5.15
CA GLY A 574 4.77 13.10 -5.90
C GLY A 574 6.00 12.35 -6.44
N ALA A 575 6.15 11.07 -6.06
CA ALA A 575 7.20 10.18 -6.57
C ALA A 575 6.74 9.35 -7.78
N ASP A 576 5.44 9.36 -8.12
CA ASP A 576 4.90 8.66 -9.27
C ASP A 576 5.20 9.43 -10.57
N PRO A 577 5.48 8.71 -11.67
CA PRO A 577 5.79 9.32 -12.95
C PRO A 577 4.56 10.01 -13.55
N THR A 578 4.79 11.05 -14.36
CA THR A 578 3.75 11.60 -15.24
C THR A 578 3.76 10.89 -16.59
N ILE A 579 2.67 11.02 -17.35
CA ILE A 579 2.62 10.57 -18.76
C ILE A 579 3.74 11.23 -19.58
N ASP A 580 3.98 12.52 -19.37
CA ASP A 580 5.06 13.25 -20.05
C ASP A 580 6.44 12.68 -19.71
N GLU A 581 6.67 12.31 -18.44
CA GLU A 581 7.90 11.62 -18.04
C GLU A 581 8.02 10.27 -18.75
N MET A 582 6.93 9.50 -18.83
CA MET A 582 6.92 8.19 -19.51
C MET A 582 7.36 8.29 -20.96
N HIS A 583 6.78 9.22 -21.71
CA HIS A 583 7.17 9.44 -23.11
C HIS A 583 8.60 9.96 -23.24
N ARG A 584 8.99 10.95 -22.42
CA ARG A 584 10.30 11.62 -22.50
C ARG A 584 11.46 10.69 -22.16
N VAL A 585 11.31 9.89 -21.11
CA VAL A 585 12.39 9.09 -20.53
C VAL A 585 12.45 7.69 -21.15
N TRP A 586 11.29 7.06 -21.34
CA TRP A 586 11.19 5.64 -21.69
C TRP A 586 10.58 5.39 -23.07
N GLY A 587 9.98 6.39 -23.71
CA GLY A 587 9.17 6.24 -24.93
C GLY A 587 9.94 6.11 -26.26
N SER A 588 11.23 5.78 -26.27
CA SER A 588 11.98 5.60 -27.52
C SER A 588 11.47 4.39 -28.32
N PRO A 589 11.61 4.39 -29.67
CA PRO A 589 11.26 3.24 -30.50
C PRO A 589 11.91 1.93 -30.02
N GLU A 590 13.17 1.99 -29.61
CA GLU A 590 13.91 0.86 -29.08
C GLU A 590 13.31 0.35 -27.77
N ASN A 591 12.94 1.22 -26.83
CA ASN A 591 12.30 0.80 -25.58
C ASN A 591 10.88 0.25 -25.79
N LEU A 592 10.13 0.79 -26.75
CA LEU A 592 8.84 0.21 -27.15
C LEU A 592 9.01 -1.20 -27.69
N GLU A 593 10.08 -1.45 -28.46
CA GLU A 593 10.43 -2.81 -28.91
C GLU A 593 10.84 -3.70 -27.72
N ARG A 594 11.61 -3.20 -26.75
CA ARG A 594 11.91 -3.95 -25.50
C ARG A 594 10.65 -4.28 -24.72
N ARG A 595 9.69 -3.34 -24.62
CA ARG A 595 8.37 -3.56 -23.98
C ARG A 595 7.60 -4.66 -24.72
N ARG A 596 7.57 -4.62 -26.05
CA ARG A 596 6.94 -5.67 -26.89
C ARG A 596 7.57 -7.04 -26.63
N ARG A 597 8.91 -7.14 -26.63
CA ARG A 597 9.65 -8.38 -26.35
C ARG A 597 9.40 -8.90 -24.93
N ALA A 598 9.36 -8.01 -23.95
CA ALA A 598 9.05 -8.37 -22.57
C ALA A 598 7.61 -8.91 -22.43
N LEU A 599 6.63 -8.28 -23.08
CA LEU A 599 5.24 -8.77 -23.13
C LEU A 599 5.13 -10.13 -23.80
N GLU A 600 5.85 -10.34 -24.90
CA GLU A 600 5.88 -11.62 -25.60
C GLU A 600 6.49 -12.73 -24.74
N LEU A 601 7.63 -12.49 -24.09
CA LEU A 601 8.27 -13.47 -23.22
C LEU A 601 7.44 -13.75 -21.96
N ALA A 602 6.82 -12.71 -21.41
CA ALA A 602 5.91 -12.79 -20.28
C ALA A 602 4.74 -13.74 -20.57
N ALA A 603 4.14 -13.63 -21.76
CA ALA A 603 3.08 -14.54 -22.21
C ALA A 603 3.59 -16.00 -22.34
N ARG A 604 4.81 -16.21 -22.85
CA ARG A 604 5.41 -17.55 -22.96
C ARG A 604 5.70 -18.19 -21.60
N LYS A 605 6.11 -17.40 -20.61
CA LYS A 605 6.47 -17.86 -19.25
C LYS A 605 5.32 -17.78 -18.23
N ASN A 606 4.15 -17.28 -18.63
CA ASN A 606 2.98 -17.07 -17.75
C ASN A 606 3.30 -16.18 -16.53
N VAL A 607 3.93 -15.04 -16.79
CA VAL A 607 4.40 -14.04 -15.81
C VAL A 607 4.06 -12.63 -16.32
N SER A 608 4.29 -11.58 -15.53
CA SER A 608 4.07 -10.20 -15.98
C SER A 608 5.28 -9.65 -16.75
N ALA A 609 5.06 -8.68 -17.65
CA ALA A 609 6.17 -7.99 -18.33
C ALA A 609 7.06 -7.21 -17.36
N LEU A 610 6.48 -6.72 -16.25
CA LEU A 610 7.22 -6.06 -15.18
C LEU A 610 8.18 -7.04 -14.47
N GLN A 611 7.73 -8.28 -14.25
CA GLN A 611 8.57 -9.35 -13.71
C GLN A 611 9.70 -9.73 -14.67
N ILE A 612 9.44 -9.84 -15.98
CA ILE A 612 10.49 -10.08 -16.99
C ILE A 612 11.53 -8.94 -16.99
N ALA A 613 11.07 -7.69 -16.94
CA ALA A 613 11.96 -6.53 -16.92
C ALA A 613 12.86 -6.49 -15.68
N LEU A 614 12.33 -6.86 -14.51
CA LEU A 614 13.13 -6.97 -13.29
C LEU A 614 14.07 -8.19 -13.33
N ALA A 615 13.61 -9.33 -13.82
CA ALA A 615 14.44 -10.52 -14.00
C ALA A 615 15.64 -10.24 -14.92
N TYR A 616 15.46 -9.45 -15.98
CA TYR A 616 16.56 -9.00 -16.84
C TYR A 616 17.67 -8.27 -16.04
N VAL A 617 17.30 -7.41 -15.10
CA VAL A 617 18.27 -6.72 -14.22
C VAL A 617 18.99 -7.71 -13.30
N LEU A 618 18.29 -8.75 -12.82
CA LEU A 618 18.87 -9.78 -11.95
C LEU A 618 19.75 -10.81 -12.71
N HIS A 619 19.67 -10.89 -14.04
CA HIS A 619 20.46 -11.83 -14.85
C HIS A 619 21.67 -11.18 -15.55
N GLN A 620 22.17 -10.07 -15.01
CA GLN A 620 23.44 -9.50 -15.48
C GLN A 620 24.65 -10.33 -14.98
N PRO A 621 25.76 -10.37 -15.73
CA PRO A 621 26.93 -11.18 -15.39
C PRO A 621 27.79 -10.58 -14.24
N PHE A 622 27.34 -9.48 -13.64
CA PHE A 622 27.99 -8.78 -12.54
C PHE A 622 27.03 -8.64 -11.35
N ALA A 623 27.60 -8.48 -10.15
CA ALA A 623 26.82 -8.39 -8.91
C ALA A 623 25.82 -7.23 -8.98
N THR A 624 24.53 -7.57 -8.88
CA THR A 624 23.42 -6.61 -8.98
C THR A 624 22.41 -6.83 -7.87
N ALA A 625 22.03 -5.75 -7.18
CA ALA A 625 20.93 -5.69 -6.22
C ALA A 625 19.93 -4.59 -6.61
N ALA A 626 18.81 -4.97 -7.21
CA ALA A 626 17.85 -4.07 -7.84
C ALA A 626 17.00 -3.30 -6.82
N LEU A 627 17.01 -1.96 -6.89
CA LEU A 627 16.15 -1.13 -6.06
C LEU A 627 14.75 -1.09 -6.67
N ILE A 628 13.77 -1.50 -5.86
CA ILE A 628 12.35 -1.54 -6.20
C ILE A 628 11.57 -0.55 -5.32
N GLY A 629 10.52 0.04 -5.86
CA GLY A 629 9.68 1.02 -5.17
C GLY A 629 8.19 0.68 -5.22
N PRO A 630 7.76 -0.49 -4.74
CA PRO A 630 6.34 -0.83 -4.69
C PRO A 630 5.58 0.11 -3.74
N ARG A 631 4.33 0.45 -4.09
CA ARG A 631 3.43 1.26 -3.26
C ARG A 631 2.56 0.44 -2.32
N THR A 632 2.39 -0.84 -2.62
CA THR A 632 1.57 -1.76 -1.84
C THR A 632 2.25 -3.12 -1.68
N PRO A 633 1.89 -3.90 -0.64
CA PRO A 633 2.40 -5.26 -0.48
C PRO A 633 2.12 -6.17 -1.69
N MET A 634 1.03 -5.93 -2.44
CA MET A 634 0.72 -6.69 -3.65
C MET A 634 1.69 -6.37 -4.79
N GLN A 635 2.07 -5.10 -4.98
CA GLN A 635 3.11 -4.71 -5.94
C GLN A 635 4.49 -5.23 -5.52
N LEU A 636 4.75 -5.29 -4.21
CA LEU A 636 5.94 -5.91 -3.67
C LEU A 636 5.97 -7.41 -4.01
N ALA A 637 4.86 -8.12 -3.80
CA ALA A 637 4.75 -9.54 -4.16
C ALA A 637 5.02 -9.80 -5.65
N ASP A 638 4.51 -8.95 -6.55
CA ASP A 638 4.83 -9.01 -7.99
C ASP A 638 6.34 -8.87 -8.25
N SER A 639 6.99 -7.91 -7.59
CA SER A 639 8.44 -7.70 -7.71
C SER A 639 9.25 -8.87 -7.15
N LEU A 640 8.81 -9.46 -6.04
CA LEU A 640 9.43 -10.64 -5.42
C LEU A 640 9.37 -11.86 -6.36
N ALA A 641 8.24 -12.06 -7.06
CA ALA A 641 8.06 -13.18 -7.98
C ALA A 641 9.08 -13.16 -9.14
N ALA A 642 9.61 -11.99 -9.52
CA ALA A 642 10.66 -11.88 -10.54
C ALA A 642 11.95 -12.64 -10.16
N CYS A 643 12.24 -12.81 -8.86
CA CYS A 643 13.39 -13.57 -8.39
C CYS A 643 13.36 -15.06 -8.75
N ALA A 644 12.17 -15.62 -9.03
CA ALA A 644 12.01 -17.02 -9.43
C ALA A 644 12.15 -17.25 -10.94
N ILE A 645 12.18 -16.17 -11.74
CA ILE A 645 12.27 -16.26 -13.20
C ILE A 645 13.73 -16.48 -13.59
N THR A 646 14.00 -17.53 -14.35
CA THR A 646 15.31 -17.72 -14.99
C THR A 646 15.27 -17.18 -16.42
N LEU A 647 16.28 -16.38 -16.76
CA LEU A 647 16.56 -15.95 -18.13
C LEU A 647 17.91 -16.49 -18.56
N ASP A 648 17.97 -17.15 -19.73
CA ASP A 648 19.25 -17.52 -20.32
C ASP A 648 19.91 -16.35 -21.08
N ASP A 649 21.16 -16.55 -21.51
CA ASP A 649 21.92 -15.51 -22.22
C ASP A 649 21.24 -15.08 -23.53
N ASP A 650 20.57 -15.99 -24.24
CA ASP A 650 19.87 -15.67 -25.48
C ASP A 650 18.66 -14.79 -25.17
N GLU A 651 17.84 -15.14 -24.17
CA GLU A 651 16.71 -14.35 -23.68
C GLU A 651 17.14 -12.96 -23.21
N VAL A 652 18.21 -12.86 -22.43
CA VAL A 652 18.77 -11.57 -21.97
C VAL A 652 19.24 -10.72 -23.16
N ASN A 653 19.92 -11.32 -24.14
CA ASN A 653 20.42 -10.61 -25.31
C ASN A 653 19.29 -10.19 -26.26
N TRP A 654 18.26 -11.01 -26.43
CA TRP A 654 17.10 -10.67 -27.24
C TRP A 654 16.25 -9.58 -26.60
N LEU A 655 15.98 -9.65 -25.29
CA LEU A 655 15.26 -8.58 -24.60
C LEU A 655 15.95 -7.22 -24.77
N ASP A 656 17.29 -7.17 -24.73
CA ASP A 656 18.08 -5.94 -24.88
C ASP A 656 18.42 -5.55 -26.33
N LEU A 657 17.79 -6.19 -27.32
CA LEU A 657 17.99 -5.92 -28.76
C LEU A 657 19.40 -6.25 -29.29
N ARG A 658 20.18 -7.04 -28.55
CA ARG A 658 21.51 -7.53 -28.96
C ARG A 658 21.43 -8.82 -29.79
N ALA A 659 20.25 -9.46 -29.84
CA ALA A 659 19.96 -10.61 -30.70
C ALA A 659 18.67 -10.42 -31.52
N SER A 660 18.62 -11.05 -32.71
CA SER A 660 17.45 -11.08 -33.60
C SER A 660 16.41 -12.12 -33.18
N ASP A 661 15.17 -11.98 -33.64
CA ASP A 661 14.04 -12.86 -33.31
C ASP A 661 14.21 -14.33 -33.72
N SER A 662 15.12 -14.64 -34.66
CA SER A 662 15.35 -16.01 -35.14
C SER A 662 15.92 -17.00 -34.10
N LYS A 663 16.18 -16.55 -32.87
CA LYS A 663 16.85 -17.32 -31.81
C LYS A 663 15.99 -17.67 -30.60
N ILE A 664 14.72 -17.21 -30.49
CA ILE A 664 13.89 -17.36 -29.27
C ILE A 664 12.48 -17.88 -29.53
#